data_AF-A0A963GM64-F1
#
_entry.id   AF-A0A963GM64-F1
#
_cell.length_a   1.000
_cell.length_b   1.000
_cell.length_c   1.000
_cell.angle_alpha   90.00
_cell.angle_beta   90.00
_cell.angle_gamma   90.00
#
_symmetry.space_group_name_H-M   'P 1'
#
loop_
_entity.id
_entity.type
_entity.pdbx_description
1 polymer ?
#
loop_
_entity_poly.entity_id
_entity_poly.type
_entity_poly.pdbx_seq_one_letter_code
_entity_poly.pdbx_strand_id
1 'polypeptide(L)'
;RSFDAGADGFVRGEGGGVLVLKRLSDAVAAGGEPWAVIPGSAIGQDGHGNGLSAPHGPAQEAVLRQALAEAGIEPAAVGYVEAHATGTRLGDAIEAQALGAVYGVQRAHPLRIGAVKPNLGHLEAASGMAGLIKVILAMQRRRIPPTLHVERLNPDIDPIELQLELVTTPTPWPEDTAFAGVSAFGMSGASAHLIVAPLTPNPSPSKGEGSSIRSVRKSRPLSPPFQRRRFWPDDDQSGQLPPLLKGGDDLLHQLDWRPTPIGELRRASGRLLLLGDEALARRLAPGLTQAGFTATIATTEQLSNDPEARLLYLVGGGPEPDLTTLREREAQMLGGLLRLVQSVAEQKTRQLRIVTEGGWDDGLTPAMALALGRTIALEHPELNCRRIDLDPRLADPAAVLAAELASEDHEEWVRHTLTGRLIPRLKPLTVKYKPFVARPDAAYLITGGMGGIGRHVAGWLIARGARHLLLMGRTVRECPERAAWEAQGAQIRTVAADVANADALVKMLADLDAEGLPLAGVFHVAGVTADQLLFRQDWPGFAQALRAKAEGALVLHQATQNRPLDCFVLFSSITALCGLAGTGAYAAANAALDALARWRRHQDLPALSIQWGTWEGSGMTAAAGEELAAQWQAHGLMPFSPTTGLAALEALLSAPE
;
A
#
# COMPACT_ATOMS: atom_id res chain seq x y z
N ARG A 1 -22.39 -18.70 8.56
CA ARG A 1 -23.38 -19.79 8.38
C ARG A 1 -23.99 -19.65 6.99
N SER A 2 -23.32 -20.18 5.96
CA SER A 2 -23.70 -19.93 4.56
C SER A 2 -25.09 -20.48 4.23
N PHE A 3 -25.92 -19.67 3.57
CA PHE A 3 -27.31 -19.96 3.17
C PHE A 3 -28.32 -20.23 4.31
N ASP A 4 -27.91 -20.06 5.57
CA ASP A 4 -28.78 -20.25 6.74
C ASP A 4 -29.60 -18.99 7.07
N ALA A 5 -30.79 -19.14 7.65
CA ALA A 5 -31.61 -18.01 8.10
C ALA A 5 -30.93 -17.17 9.19
N GLY A 6 -30.05 -17.79 9.98
CA GLY A 6 -29.19 -17.14 10.98
C GLY A 6 -27.88 -16.59 10.42
N ALA A 7 -27.72 -16.48 9.10
CA ALA A 7 -26.60 -15.80 8.46
C ALA A 7 -26.52 -14.32 8.88
N ASP A 8 -25.44 -13.93 9.55
CA ASP A 8 -25.18 -12.59 10.08
C ASP A 8 -23.82 -12.00 9.64
N GLY A 9 -23.10 -12.71 8.76
CA GLY A 9 -21.78 -12.33 8.31
C GLY A 9 -20.85 -13.53 8.12
N PHE A 10 -19.56 -13.24 7.99
CA PHE A 10 -18.53 -14.26 7.79
C PHE A 10 -17.53 -14.28 8.94
N VAL A 11 -16.99 -15.47 9.22
CA VAL A 11 -15.85 -15.65 10.12
C VAL A 11 -14.58 -15.53 9.28
N ARG A 12 -13.64 -14.67 9.67
CA ARG A 12 -12.33 -14.58 8.99
C ARG A 12 -11.51 -15.85 9.24
N GLY A 13 -10.79 -16.30 8.22
CA GLY A 13 -9.82 -17.37 8.33
C GLY A 13 -8.58 -17.05 7.51
N GLU A 14 -7.49 -17.78 7.76
CA GLU A 14 -6.25 -17.67 7.00
C GLU A 14 -5.90 -19.03 6.40
N GLY A 15 -5.30 -19.02 5.21
CA GLY A 15 -4.87 -20.24 4.54
C GLY A 15 -4.20 -19.97 3.20
N GLY A 16 -3.52 -20.98 2.67
CA GLY A 16 -2.86 -20.93 1.38
C GLY A 16 -3.15 -22.18 0.57
N GLY A 17 -3.21 -22.04 -0.75
CA GLY A 17 -3.36 -23.15 -1.69
C GLY A 17 -2.60 -22.84 -2.97
N VAL A 18 -1.98 -23.86 -3.56
CA VAL A 18 -1.22 -23.73 -4.80
C VAL A 18 -1.74 -24.76 -5.79
N LEU A 19 -2.14 -24.28 -6.96
CA LEU A 19 -2.45 -25.10 -8.14
C LEU A 19 -1.55 -24.65 -9.28
N VAL A 20 -1.01 -25.61 -10.02
CA VAL A 20 -0.16 -25.33 -11.19
C VAL A 20 -0.99 -25.51 -12.44
N LEU A 21 -1.15 -24.42 -13.20
CA LEU A 21 -1.90 -24.43 -14.45
C LEU A 21 -0.98 -24.71 -15.64
N LYS A 22 -1.45 -25.54 -16.55
CA LYS A 22 -0.79 -25.85 -17.81
C LYS A 22 -1.85 -26.01 -18.89
N ARG A 23 -1.53 -25.67 -20.14
CA ARG A 23 -2.39 -26.03 -21.27
C ARG A 23 -2.56 -27.55 -21.28
N LEU A 24 -3.79 -28.02 -21.51
CA LEU A 24 -4.09 -29.45 -21.51
C LEU A 24 -3.21 -30.20 -22.51
N SER A 25 -3.03 -29.65 -23.71
CA SER A 25 -2.12 -30.18 -24.75
C SER A 25 -0.73 -30.45 -24.23
N ASP A 26 -0.17 -29.51 -23.46
CA ASP A 26 1.21 -29.58 -23.01
C ASP A 26 1.34 -30.51 -21.80
N ALA A 27 0.30 -30.60 -20.97
CA ALA A 27 0.26 -31.56 -19.86
C ALA A 27 0.22 -32.99 -20.39
N VAL A 28 -0.64 -33.25 -21.38
CA VAL A 28 -0.74 -34.55 -22.07
C VAL A 28 0.56 -34.88 -22.81
N ALA A 29 1.13 -33.93 -23.58
CA ALA A 29 2.38 -34.14 -24.30
C ALA A 29 3.58 -34.45 -23.38
N ALA A 30 3.57 -33.93 -22.16
CA ALA A 30 4.58 -34.20 -21.15
C ALA A 30 4.32 -35.50 -20.36
N GLY A 31 3.31 -36.29 -20.72
CA GLY A 31 2.92 -37.51 -20.00
C GLY A 31 2.40 -37.26 -18.58
N GLY A 32 1.95 -36.04 -18.28
CA GLY A 32 1.36 -35.70 -17.00
C GLY A 32 -0.12 -36.10 -16.92
N GLU A 33 -0.61 -36.31 -15.69
CA GLU A 33 -2.02 -36.55 -15.39
C GLU A 33 -2.60 -35.34 -14.64
N PRO A 34 -3.26 -34.39 -15.34
CA PRO A 34 -3.89 -33.24 -14.69
C PRO A 34 -4.99 -33.67 -13.70
N TRP A 35 -5.20 -32.90 -12.64
CA TRP A 35 -6.20 -33.26 -11.64
C TRP A 35 -7.64 -32.92 -12.08
N ALA A 36 -7.77 -31.89 -12.91
CA ALA A 36 -9.00 -31.40 -13.54
C ALA A 36 -8.64 -30.51 -14.73
N VAL A 37 -9.66 -30.13 -15.51
CA VAL A 37 -9.57 -29.18 -16.63
C VAL A 37 -10.44 -27.97 -16.31
N ILE A 38 -9.99 -26.77 -16.67
CA ILE A 38 -10.77 -25.53 -16.58
C ILE A 38 -11.12 -25.14 -18.03
N PRO A 39 -12.26 -25.61 -18.58
CA PRO A 39 -12.63 -25.33 -19.96
C PRO A 39 -13.05 -23.87 -20.20
N GLY A 40 -13.46 -23.14 -19.15
CA GLY A 40 -13.82 -21.73 -19.27
C GLY A 40 -13.73 -21.01 -17.94
N SER A 41 -13.40 -19.74 -18.02
CA SER A 41 -13.32 -18.82 -16.89
C SER A 41 -13.90 -17.47 -17.26
N ALA A 42 -14.36 -16.70 -16.30
CA ALA A 42 -14.71 -15.32 -16.54
C ALA A 42 -14.39 -14.48 -15.31
N ILE A 43 -14.00 -13.24 -15.57
CA ILE A 43 -13.87 -12.19 -14.57
C ILE A 43 -14.80 -11.03 -14.95
N GLY A 44 -15.35 -10.36 -13.95
CA GLY A 44 -16.29 -9.26 -14.10
C GLY A 44 -16.15 -8.24 -12.97
N GLN A 45 -16.90 -7.15 -13.09
CA GLN A 45 -16.97 -6.10 -12.09
C GLN A 45 -18.43 -5.70 -11.88
N ASP A 46 -18.80 -5.47 -10.62
CA ASP A 46 -20.17 -5.09 -10.22
C ASP A 46 -20.56 -3.69 -10.74
N GLY A 47 -19.57 -2.85 -11.07
CA GLY A 47 -19.80 -1.53 -11.65
C GLY A 47 -20.37 -0.54 -10.63
N HIS A 48 -21.29 0.33 -11.06
CA HIS A 48 -21.93 1.28 -10.15
C HIS A 48 -23.00 0.56 -9.31
N GLY A 49 -22.84 0.57 -7.99
CA GLY A 49 -23.73 -0.14 -7.06
C GLY A 49 -24.07 0.63 -5.80
N ASN A 50 -24.92 0.04 -4.94
CA ASN A 50 -25.48 0.66 -3.72
C ASN A 50 -24.48 0.74 -2.54
N GLY A 51 -23.19 0.58 -2.79
CA GLY A 51 -22.15 0.57 -1.78
C GLY A 51 -21.03 -0.39 -2.17
N LEU A 52 -19.83 -0.19 -1.60
CA LEU A 52 -18.64 -0.98 -1.94
C LEU A 52 -18.86 -2.49 -1.72
N SER A 53 -19.44 -2.87 -0.58
CA SER A 53 -19.69 -4.27 -0.20
C SER A 53 -21.04 -4.82 -0.66
N ALA A 54 -21.85 -4.03 -1.37
CA ALA A 54 -23.18 -4.45 -1.79
C ALA A 54 -23.08 -5.34 -3.04
N PRO A 55 -23.51 -6.60 -2.98
CA PRO A 55 -23.42 -7.51 -4.13
C PRO A 55 -24.38 -7.10 -5.24
N HIS A 56 -23.99 -7.34 -6.50
CA HIS A 56 -24.80 -6.98 -7.67
C HIS A 56 -25.23 -8.20 -8.50
N GLY A 57 -26.47 -8.66 -8.32
CA GLY A 57 -27.03 -9.87 -8.94
C GLY A 57 -26.83 -9.95 -10.47
N PRO A 58 -27.21 -8.93 -11.26
CA PRO A 58 -27.02 -8.95 -12.72
C PRO A 58 -25.55 -9.07 -13.16
N ALA A 59 -24.61 -8.56 -12.35
CA ALA A 59 -23.18 -8.69 -12.64
C ALA A 59 -22.69 -10.13 -12.37
N GLN A 60 -23.19 -10.75 -11.30
CA GLN A 60 -22.98 -12.17 -11.04
C GLN A 60 -23.55 -13.02 -12.19
N GLU A 61 -24.78 -12.77 -12.64
CA GLU A 61 -25.34 -13.49 -13.80
C GLU A 61 -24.47 -13.35 -15.05
N ALA A 62 -23.99 -12.13 -15.35
CA ALA A 62 -23.16 -11.88 -16.51
C ALA A 62 -21.85 -12.68 -16.48
N VAL A 63 -21.15 -12.72 -15.34
CA VAL A 63 -19.90 -13.49 -15.21
C VAL A 63 -20.16 -15.00 -15.30
N LEU A 64 -21.27 -15.50 -14.74
CA LEU A 64 -21.66 -16.91 -14.86
C LEU A 64 -21.92 -17.31 -16.33
N ARG A 65 -22.69 -16.49 -17.08
CA ARG A 65 -22.99 -16.74 -18.50
C ARG A 65 -21.74 -16.66 -19.37
N GLN A 66 -20.84 -15.72 -19.10
CA GLN A 66 -19.58 -15.59 -19.83
C GLN A 66 -18.67 -16.80 -19.65
N ALA A 67 -18.54 -17.33 -18.43
CA ALA A 67 -17.72 -18.52 -18.17
C ALA A 67 -18.28 -19.78 -18.86
N LEU A 68 -19.62 -19.91 -18.93
CA LEU A 68 -20.29 -20.98 -19.69
C LEU A 68 -20.06 -20.84 -21.19
N ALA A 69 -20.14 -19.62 -21.73
CA ALA A 69 -19.87 -19.34 -23.13
C ALA A 69 -18.40 -19.65 -23.51
N GLU A 70 -17.45 -19.28 -22.65
CA GLU A 70 -16.03 -19.61 -22.83
C GLU A 70 -15.78 -21.12 -22.79
N ALA A 71 -16.48 -21.84 -21.92
CA ALA A 71 -16.42 -23.30 -21.84
C ALA A 71 -17.16 -24.02 -22.99
N GLY A 72 -18.02 -23.32 -23.74
CA GLY A 72 -18.84 -23.88 -24.82
C GLY A 72 -19.85 -24.93 -24.35
N ILE A 73 -20.41 -24.77 -23.14
CA ILE A 73 -21.38 -25.72 -22.56
C ILE A 73 -22.70 -25.05 -22.18
N GLU A 74 -23.76 -25.84 -22.20
CA GLU A 74 -25.07 -25.42 -21.71
C GLU A 74 -25.12 -25.41 -20.17
N PRO A 75 -25.91 -24.51 -19.52
CA PRO A 75 -26.01 -24.47 -18.06
C PRO A 75 -26.45 -25.80 -17.43
N ALA A 76 -27.25 -26.60 -18.13
CA ALA A 76 -27.72 -27.91 -17.68
C ALA A 76 -26.61 -28.97 -17.56
N ALA A 77 -25.43 -28.76 -18.18
CA ALA A 77 -24.28 -29.66 -18.08
C ALA A 77 -23.52 -29.51 -16.74
N VAL A 78 -23.77 -28.44 -15.99
CA VAL A 78 -23.17 -28.17 -14.68
C VAL A 78 -24.01 -28.80 -13.57
N GLY A 79 -23.43 -29.77 -12.87
CA GLY A 79 -24.11 -30.55 -11.82
C GLY A 79 -23.95 -30.03 -10.40
N TYR A 80 -22.92 -29.20 -10.18
CA TYR A 80 -22.60 -28.65 -8.87
C TYR A 80 -21.99 -27.25 -9.00
N VAL A 81 -22.34 -26.33 -8.10
CA VAL A 81 -21.63 -25.06 -7.95
C VAL A 81 -21.12 -24.90 -6.52
N GLU A 82 -19.82 -24.69 -6.40
CA GLU A 82 -19.23 -24.16 -5.18
C GLU A 82 -19.41 -22.64 -5.15
N ALA A 83 -20.34 -22.19 -4.33
CA ALA A 83 -20.71 -20.79 -4.22
C ALA A 83 -19.67 -19.99 -3.43
N HIS A 84 -19.67 -18.68 -3.65
CA HIS A 84 -18.91 -17.74 -2.84
C HIS A 84 -19.46 -17.70 -1.41
N ALA A 85 -20.76 -17.52 -1.22
CA ALA A 85 -21.56 -17.77 -0.02
C ALA A 85 -20.87 -17.39 1.30
N THR A 86 -20.71 -16.08 1.53
CA THR A 86 -20.00 -15.55 2.71
C THR A 86 -20.72 -15.82 4.02
N GLY A 87 -22.01 -16.16 4.00
CA GLY A 87 -22.83 -16.22 5.21
C GLY A 87 -23.47 -14.88 5.56
N THR A 88 -23.63 -14.00 4.57
CA THR A 88 -24.44 -12.78 4.71
C THR A 88 -25.85 -13.07 4.22
N ARG A 89 -26.89 -12.69 4.99
CA ARG A 89 -28.29 -12.98 4.61
C ARG A 89 -28.64 -12.45 3.21
N LEU A 90 -28.32 -11.19 2.92
CA LEU A 90 -28.63 -10.57 1.64
C LEU A 90 -27.74 -11.10 0.50
N GLY A 91 -26.43 -11.26 0.74
CA GLY A 91 -25.50 -11.69 -0.30
C GLY A 91 -25.71 -13.13 -0.72
N ASP A 92 -25.93 -14.03 0.23
CA ASP A 92 -26.23 -15.44 -0.06
C ASP A 92 -27.55 -15.58 -0.85
N ALA A 93 -28.54 -14.72 -0.60
CA ALA A 93 -29.80 -14.71 -1.34
C ALA A 93 -29.63 -14.20 -2.79
N ILE A 94 -28.89 -13.11 -2.97
CA ILE A 94 -28.59 -12.56 -4.31
C ILE A 94 -27.80 -13.56 -5.15
N GLU A 95 -26.81 -14.23 -4.54
CA GLU A 95 -26.05 -15.28 -5.23
C GLU A 95 -26.93 -16.47 -5.61
N ALA A 96 -27.81 -16.93 -4.72
CA ALA A 96 -28.76 -18.00 -5.05
C ALA A 96 -29.70 -17.60 -6.21
N GLN A 97 -30.19 -16.36 -6.23
CA GLN A 97 -31.01 -15.85 -7.33
C GLN A 97 -30.26 -15.83 -8.66
N ALA A 98 -29.00 -15.35 -8.67
CA ALA A 98 -28.16 -15.35 -9.88
C ALA A 98 -27.88 -16.77 -10.38
N LEU A 99 -27.61 -17.71 -9.46
CA LEU A 99 -27.45 -19.13 -9.80
C LEU A 99 -28.74 -19.72 -10.38
N GLY A 100 -29.91 -19.42 -9.80
CA GLY A 100 -31.21 -19.84 -10.34
C GLY A 100 -31.51 -19.24 -11.72
N ALA A 101 -31.21 -17.96 -11.94
CA ALA A 101 -31.46 -17.29 -13.22
C ALA A 101 -30.58 -17.81 -14.37
N VAL A 102 -29.35 -18.25 -14.07
CA VAL A 102 -28.41 -18.74 -15.09
C VAL A 102 -28.52 -20.25 -15.24
N TYR A 103 -28.42 -20.97 -14.13
CA TYR A 103 -28.38 -22.41 -14.13
C TYR A 103 -29.80 -22.98 -14.08
N GLY A 104 -30.71 -22.43 -13.25
CA GLY A 104 -32.04 -22.98 -12.91
C GLY A 104 -32.98 -23.28 -14.08
N VAL A 105 -32.68 -22.77 -15.27
CA VAL A 105 -33.52 -22.84 -16.46
C VAL A 105 -33.36 -24.20 -17.17
N GLN A 106 -34.47 -24.80 -17.60
CA GLN A 106 -34.51 -25.99 -18.48
C GLN A 106 -33.69 -27.20 -18.00
N ARG A 107 -33.80 -27.55 -16.71
CA ARG A 107 -33.12 -28.69 -16.11
C ARG A 107 -34.07 -29.77 -15.60
N ALA A 108 -33.64 -31.03 -15.70
CA ALA A 108 -34.39 -32.18 -15.20
C ALA A 108 -34.26 -32.36 -13.67
N HIS A 109 -33.13 -31.94 -13.10
CA HIS A 109 -32.85 -32.01 -11.68
C HIS A 109 -32.31 -30.65 -11.19
N PRO A 110 -32.65 -30.23 -9.95
CA PRO A 110 -32.11 -29.02 -9.35
C PRO A 110 -30.57 -28.99 -9.38
N LEU A 111 -29.98 -27.81 -9.54
CA LEU A 111 -28.53 -27.64 -9.41
C LEU A 111 -28.14 -27.78 -7.95
N ARG A 112 -27.16 -28.64 -7.68
CA ARG A 112 -26.58 -28.75 -6.36
C ARG A 112 -25.66 -27.58 -6.08
N ILE A 113 -25.81 -26.96 -4.93
CA ILE A 113 -24.96 -25.87 -4.47
C ILE A 113 -24.36 -26.17 -3.10
N GLY A 114 -23.20 -25.60 -2.81
CA GLY A 114 -22.60 -25.71 -1.49
C GLY A 114 -21.50 -24.70 -1.24
N ALA A 115 -21.01 -24.66 0.00
CA ALA A 115 -19.97 -23.73 0.43
C ALA A 115 -18.96 -24.40 1.37
N VAL A 116 -17.68 -24.05 1.22
CA VAL A 116 -16.57 -24.55 2.07
C VAL A 116 -16.33 -23.66 3.29
N LYS A 117 -16.77 -22.39 3.24
CA LYS A 117 -16.51 -21.38 4.27
C LYS A 117 -17.03 -21.75 5.66
N PRO A 118 -18.16 -22.48 5.83
CA PRO A 118 -18.55 -22.99 7.13
C PRO A 118 -17.52 -23.90 7.81
N ASN A 119 -16.59 -24.51 7.06
CA ASN A 119 -15.53 -25.37 7.61
C ASN A 119 -14.26 -24.60 8.01
N LEU A 120 -13.92 -23.55 7.27
CA LEU A 120 -12.58 -22.93 7.31
C LEU A 120 -12.60 -21.42 7.62
N GLY A 121 -13.77 -20.79 7.65
CA GLY A 121 -13.90 -19.34 7.57
C GLY A 121 -13.65 -18.82 6.14
N HIS A 122 -13.72 -17.51 5.97
CA HIS A 122 -13.40 -16.81 4.73
C HIS A 122 -11.89 -16.55 4.66
N LEU A 123 -11.19 -17.31 3.81
CA LEU A 123 -9.72 -17.26 3.68
C LEU A 123 -9.19 -16.09 2.85
N GLU A 124 -9.92 -14.98 2.83
CA GLU A 124 -9.60 -13.76 2.05
C GLU A 124 -9.11 -14.06 0.62
N ALA A 125 -7.86 -13.73 0.29
CA ALA A 125 -7.28 -13.95 -1.04
C ALA A 125 -7.27 -15.44 -1.47
N ALA A 126 -7.23 -16.39 -0.53
CA ALA A 126 -7.26 -17.82 -0.80
C ALA A 126 -8.69 -18.41 -0.82
N SER A 127 -9.73 -17.59 -0.62
CA SER A 127 -11.12 -18.04 -0.51
C SER A 127 -11.62 -18.79 -1.76
N GLY A 128 -11.34 -18.28 -2.97
CA GLY A 128 -11.66 -18.96 -4.22
C GLY A 128 -10.84 -20.24 -4.44
N MET A 129 -9.57 -20.22 -4.03
CA MET A 129 -8.67 -21.38 -4.14
C MET A 129 -9.15 -22.57 -3.31
N ALA A 130 -9.64 -22.32 -2.09
CA ALA A 130 -10.21 -23.37 -1.24
C ALA A 130 -11.44 -24.02 -1.88
N GLY A 131 -12.32 -23.21 -2.50
CA GLY A 131 -13.48 -23.71 -3.24
C GLY A 131 -13.09 -24.57 -4.44
N LEU A 132 -12.11 -24.10 -5.23
CA LEU A 132 -11.60 -24.84 -6.38
C LEU A 132 -10.97 -26.18 -5.98
N ILE A 133 -10.14 -26.20 -4.93
CA ILE A 133 -9.55 -27.44 -4.40
C ILE A 133 -10.64 -28.41 -3.94
N LYS A 134 -11.67 -27.92 -3.21
CA LYS A 134 -12.81 -28.74 -2.79
C LYS A 134 -13.52 -29.36 -3.99
N VAL A 135 -13.79 -28.60 -5.05
CA VAL A 135 -14.46 -29.10 -6.26
C VAL A 135 -13.64 -30.19 -6.94
N ILE A 136 -12.33 -29.96 -7.15
CA ILE A 136 -11.44 -30.95 -7.75
C ILE A 136 -11.44 -32.26 -6.95
N LEU A 137 -11.32 -32.16 -5.62
CA LEU A 137 -11.37 -33.33 -4.74
C LEU A 137 -12.75 -34.01 -4.76
N ALA A 138 -13.84 -33.25 -4.78
CA ALA A 138 -15.20 -33.78 -4.83
C ALA A 138 -15.47 -34.58 -6.12
N MET A 139 -15.00 -34.09 -7.28
CA MET A 139 -15.05 -34.80 -8.55
C MET A 139 -14.25 -36.10 -8.51
N GLN A 140 -13.00 -36.04 -8.05
CA GLN A 140 -12.13 -37.23 -7.95
C GLN A 140 -12.70 -38.30 -7.02
N ARG A 141 -13.38 -37.89 -5.96
CA ARG A 141 -14.03 -38.79 -4.99
C ARG A 141 -15.45 -39.17 -5.37
N ARG A 142 -15.99 -38.61 -6.46
CA ARG A 142 -17.40 -38.70 -6.87
C ARG A 142 -18.38 -38.45 -5.71
N ARG A 143 -18.07 -37.47 -4.87
CA ARG A 143 -18.87 -37.15 -3.67
C ARG A 143 -18.74 -35.69 -3.29
N ILE A 144 -19.88 -35.03 -3.10
CA ILE A 144 -19.98 -33.64 -2.65
C ILE A 144 -20.09 -33.64 -1.12
N PRO A 145 -19.15 -33.01 -0.40
CA PRO A 145 -19.24 -32.89 1.05
C PRO A 145 -20.31 -31.85 1.46
N PRO A 146 -20.91 -31.99 2.65
CA PRO A 146 -21.99 -31.12 3.10
C PRO A 146 -21.51 -29.70 3.40
N THR A 147 -22.40 -28.74 3.14
CA THR A 147 -22.33 -27.38 3.69
C THR A 147 -22.76 -27.44 5.15
N LEU A 148 -21.86 -27.04 6.06
CA LEU A 148 -22.09 -27.16 7.50
C LEU A 148 -22.88 -25.96 8.06
N HIS A 149 -23.45 -26.16 9.25
CA HIS A 149 -24.12 -25.13 10.05
C HIS A 149 -25.36 -24.50 9.41
N VAL A 150 -26.08 -25.29 8.59
CA VAL A 150 -27.39 -24.94 8.05
C VAL A 150 -28.46 -25.64 8.89
N GLU A 151 -29.15 -24.87 9.73
CA GLU A 151 -30.28 -25.32 10.55
C GLU A 151 -31.61 -25.06 9.84
N ARG A 152 -31.74 -23.89 9.20
CA ARG A 152 -32.92 -23.51 8.40
C ARG A 152 -32.46 -22.67 7.21
N LEU A 153 -32.91 -23.01 6.01
CA LEU A 153 -32.59 -22.23 4.81
C LEU A 153 -33.05 -20.77 4.97
N ASN A 154 -32.26 -19.84 4.45
CA ASN A 154 -32.61 -18.42 4.37
C ASN A 154 -33.98 -18.25 3.68
N PRO A 155 -34.97 -17.59 4.32
CA PRO A 155 -36.32 -17.42 3.75
C PRO A 155 -36.36 -16.59 2.46
N ASP A 156 -35.32 -15.81 2.16
CA ASP A 156 -35.20 -15.04 0.92
C ASP A 156 -34.73 -15.90 -0.28
N ILE A 157 -34.56 -17.21 -0.07
CA ILE A 157 -34.17 -18.19 -1.08
C ILE A 157 -35.32 -19.21 -1.22
N ASP A 158 -36.01 -19.20 -2.36
CA ASP A 158 -36.95 -20.25 -2.74
C ASP A 158 -36.21 -21.32 -3.59
N PRO A 159 -35.81 -22.46 -3.02
CA PRO A 159 -35.04 -23.47 -3.74
C PRO A 159 -35.86 -24.19 -4.81
N ILE A 160 -37.20 -24.21 -4.70
CA ILE A 160 -38.08 -24.85 -5.66
C ILE A 160 -38.21 -23.98 -6.90
N GLU A 161 -38.47 -22.69 -6.71
CA GLU A 161 -38.55 -21.71 -7.80
C GLU A 161 -37.20 -21.60 -8.53
N LEU A 162 -36.10 -21.51 -7.78
CA LEU A 162 -34.75 -21.34 -8.34
C LEU A 162 -34.16 -22.63 -8.93
N GLN A 163 -34.83 -23.79 -8.75
CA GLN A 163 -34.32 -25.11 -9.12
C GLN A 163 -32.92 -25.38 -8.54
N LEU A 164 -32.77 -25.15 -7.23
CA LEU A 164 -31.52 -25.33 -6.46
C LEU A 164 -31.70 -26.37 -5.35
N GLU A 165 -30.65 -27.16 -5.11
CA GLU A 165 -30.54 -28.10 -3.99
C GLU A 165 -29.30 -27.76 -3.16
N LEU A 166 -29.48 -27.22 -1.95
CA LEU A 166 -28.36 -26.99 -1.04
C LEU A 166 -27.89 -28.32 -0.43
N VAL A 167 -26.62 -28.67 -0.68
CA VAL A 167 -26.04 -29.93 -0.18
C VAL A 167 -25.68 -29.78 1.29
N THR A 168 -26.51 -30.32 2.19
CA THR A 168 -26.32 -30.31 3.66
C THR A 168 -25.96 -31.69 4.23
N THR A 169 -26.01 -32.75 3.41
CA THR A 169 -25.51 -34.08 3.74
C THR A 169 -24.53 -34.54 2.67
N PRO A 170 -23.61 -35.49 2.95
CA PRO A 170 -22.69 -35.97 1.93
C PRO A 170 -23.43 -36.66 0.76
N THR A 171 -23.40 -36.05 -0.43
CA THR A 171 -24.20 -36.48 -1.59
C THR A 171 -23.30 -37.03 -2.70
N PRO A 172 -23.66 -38.13 -3.39
CA PRO A 172 -22.92 -38.62 -4.55
C PRO A 172 -22.82 -37.56 -5.65
N TRP A 173 -21.70 -37.52 -6.38
CA TRP A 173 -21.59 -36.66 -7.57
C TRP A 173 -22.61 -37.10 -8.62
N PRO A 174 -23.35 -36.19 -9.29
CA PRO A 174 -24.36 -36.58 -10.27
C PRO A 174 -23.75 -37.42 -11.41
N GLU A 175 -24.47 -38.43 -11.89
CA GLU A 175 -23.95 -39.32 -12.94
C GLU A 175 -24.01 -38.70 -14.33
N ASP A 176 -25.01 -37.85 -14.57
CA ASP A 176 -25.34 -37.28 -15.88
C ASP A 176 -24.66 -35.93 -16.18
N THR A 177 -23.92 -35.36 -15.21
CA THR A 177 -23.23 -34.07 -15.37
C THR A 177 -21.75 -34.20 -15.01
N ALA A 178 -20.91 -33.70 -15.91
CA ALA A 178 -19.46 -33.74 -15.75
C ALA A 178 -18.89 -32.45 -15.14
N PHE A 179 -19.61 -31.32 -15.25
CA PHE A 179 -19.03 -30.00 -14.95
C PHE A 179 -19.45 -29.47 -13.58
N ALA A 180 -18.61 -28.61 -13.02
CA ALA A 180 -18.92 -27.81 -11.85
C ALA A 180 -18.55 -26.34 -12.03
N GLY A 181 -19.26 -25.47 -11.33
CA GLY A 181 -18.90 -24.06 -11.19
C GLY A 181 -18.14 -23.78 -9.88
N VAL A 182 -17.28 -22.78 -9.89
CA VAL A 182 -16.67 -22.20 -8.67
C VAL A 182 -16.79 -20.68 -8.75
N SER A 183 -17.51 -20.08 -7.80
CA SER A 183 -17.74 -18.63 -7.74
C SER A 183 -16.88 -17.96 -6.66
N ALA A 184 -16.34 -16.80 -6.97
CA ALA A 184 -15.63 -15.96 -6.02
C ALA A 184 -15.93 -14.47 -6.27
N PHE A 185 -16.50 -13.80 -5.29
CA PHE A 185 -16.92 -12.40 -5.40
C PHE A 185 -16.17 -11.56 -4.37
N GLY A 186 -15.46 -10.54 -4.84
CA GLY A 186 -14.65 -9.65 -4.02
C GLY A 186 -15.46 -8.48 -3.50
N MET A 187 -15.12 -8.00 -2.30
CA MET A 187 -15.74 -6.82 -1.68
C MET A 187 -15.52 -5.53 -2.48
N SER A 188 -14.60 -5.50 -3.46
CA SER A 188 -14.39 -4.36 -4.37
C SER A 188 -15.23 -4.43 -5.66
N GLY A 189 -16.19 -5.36 -5.73
CA GLY A 189 -17.00 -5.66 -6.90
C GLY A 189 -16.34 -6.60 -7.91
N ALA A 190 -15.07 -6.99 -7.71
CA ALA A 190 -14.37 -7.91 -8.60
C ALA A 190 -14.95 -9.33 -8.47
N SER A 191 -15.51 -9.85 -9.55
CA SER A 191 -16.22 -11.12 -9.58
C SER A 191 -15.52 -12.12 -10.50
N ALA A 192 -15.46 -13.39 -10.11
CA ALA A 192 -14.88 -14.45 -10.93
C ALA A 192 -15.73 -15.72 -10.86
N HIS A 193 -15.83 -16.42 -11.99
CA HIS A 193 -16.45 -17.73 -12.08
C HIS A 193 -15.64 -18.68 -12.94
N LEU A 194 -15.45 -19.91 -12.48
CA LEU A 194 -14.74 -20.96 -13.22
C LEU A 194 -15.69 -22.10 -13.54
N ILE A 195 -15.57 -22.66 -14.75
CA ILE A 195 -16.09 -23.98 -15.08
C ILE A 195 -14.96 -24.99 -14.92
N VAL A 196 -15.23 -26.09 -14.22
CA VAL A 196 -14.29 -27.17 -13.94
C VAL A 196 -14.86 -28.47 -14.52
N ALA A 197 -14.00 -29.27 -15.15
CA ALA A 197 -14.33 -30.55 -15.75
C ALA A 197 -13.35 -31.65 -15.31
N PRO A 198 -13.76 -32.92 -15.25
CA PRO A 198 -12.85 -34.05 -15.15
C PRO A 198 -12.04 -34.20 -16.46
N LEU A 199 -10.92 -34.92 -16.39
CA LEU A 199 -10.06 -35.23 -17.55
C LEU A 199 -10.79 -35.95 -18.68
N THR A 200 -11.76 -36.81 -18.34
CA THR A 200 -12.65 -37.48 -19.29
C THR A 200 -14.08 -37.05 -18.98
N PRO A 201 -14.67 -36.14 -19.77
CA PRO A 201 -16.11 -35.91 -19.73
C PRO A 201 -16.77 -37.23 -20.10
N ASN A 202 -17.59 -37.81 -19.21
CA ASN A 202 -18.28 -39.05 -19.53
C ASN A 202 -19.22 -38.81 -20.72
N PRO A 203 -19.15 -39.58 -21.82
CA PRO A 203 -20.19 -39.59 -22.83
C PRO A 203 -21.37 -40.43 -22.32
N SER A 204 -22.60 -39.90 -22.39
CA SER A 204 -23.83 -40.65 -22.07
C SER A 204 -24.02 -41.85 -23.04
N PRO A 205 -24.87 -42.85 -22.69
CA PRO A 205 -24.61 -44.25 -22.97
C PRO A 205 -25.07 -44.72 -24.36
N SER A 206 -24.19 -45.36 -25.13
CA SER A 206 -24.60 -46.41 -26.07
C SER A 206 -23.48 -47.43 -26.26
N LYS A 207 -23.91 -48.70 -26.36
CA LYS A 207 -23.13 -49.94 -26.30
C LYS A 207 -22.14 -50.08 -27.46
N GLY A 208 -21.00 -50.74 -27.23
CA GLY A 208 -20.20 -51.33 -28.30
C GLY A 208 -18.75 -51.63 -27.94
N GLU A 209 -18.52 -52.84 -27.43
CA GLU A 209 -17.31 -53.68 -27.44
C GLU A 209 -15.91 -53.07 -27.69
N GLY A 210 -15.04 -53.26 -26.69
CA GLY A 210 -13.76 -53.93 -26.89
C GLY A 210 -12.52 -53.08 -27.20
N SER A 211 -11.78 -52.67 -26.16
CA SER A 211 -10.31 -52.77 -26.18
C SER A 211 -9.73 -52.57 -24.77
N SER A 212 -8.94 -53.54 -24.34
CA SER A 212 -8.28 -53.60 -23.04
C SER A 212 -7.14 -52.59 -22.92
N ILE A 213 -7.14 -51.76 -21.87
CA ILE A 213 -5.95 -51.05 -21.41
C ILE A 213 -5.57 -51.54 -20.01
N ARG A 214 -4.30 -51.93 -19.91
CA ARG A 214 -3.66 -52.65 -18.82
C ARG A 214 -3.62 -51.83 -17.52
N SER A 215 -3.80 -52.54 -16.40
CA SER A 215 -3.56 -52.06 -15.05
C SER A 215 -2.14 -51.53 -14.86
N VAL A 216 -2.00 -50.31 -14.34
CA VAL A 216 -0.73 -49.79 -13.81
C VAL A 216 -0.88 -49.55 -12.30
N ARG A 217 0.21 -49.86 -11.60
CA ARG A 217 0.33 -50.19 -10.17
C ARG A 217 -0.06 -49.04 -9.23
N LYS A 218 -0.67 -49.40 -8.09
CA LYS A 218 -0.81 -48.55 -6.90
C LYS A 218 0.56 -48.04 -6.44
N SER A 219 0.81 -46.73 -6.53
CA SER A 219 1.90 -46.08 -5.80
C SER A 219 1.45 -45.78 -4.37
N ARG A 220 2.33 -46.14 -3.42
CA ARG A 220 2.22 -45.91 -1.97
C ARG A 220 2.14 -44.40 -1.67
N PRO A 221 1.38 -43.94 -0.66
CA PRO A 221 1.41 -42.54 -0.27
C PRO A 221 2.81 -42.18 0.26
N LEU A 222 3.38 -41.10 -0.28
CA LEU A 222 4.58 -40.47 0.27
C LEU A 222 4.25 -39.92 1.66
N SER A 223 4.98 -40.36 2.67
CA SER A 223 4.98 -39.73 3.99
C SER A 223 5.75 -38.41 3.91
N PRO A 224 5.20 -37.25 4.31
CA PRO A 224 5.95 -36.01 4.33
C PRO A 224 7.04 -36.03 5.43
N PRO A 225 8.29 -35.61 5.13
CA PRO A 225 9.41 -35.65 6.06
C PRO A 225 9.49 -34.36 6.87
N PHE A 226 8.57 -34.16 7.82
CA PHE A 226 8.76 -33.19 8.89
C PHE A 226 8.62 -33.87 10.24
N GLN A 227 9.69 -34.58 10.62
CA GLN A 227 9.93 -34.93 12.01
C GLN A 227 10.24 -33.65 12.78
N ARG A 228 9.40 -33.39 13.78
CA ARG A 228 9.61 -32.36 14.79
C ARG A 228 10.89 -32.67 15.57
N ARG A 229 11.94 -31.87 15.37
CA ARG A 229 13.00 -31.68 16.37
C ARG A 229 13.61 -30.29 16.22
N ARG A 230 13.54 -29.52 17.30
CA ARG A 230 14.05 -28.14 17.42
C ARG A 230 15.32 -28.21 18.27
N PHE A 231 16.43 -27.67 17.77
CA PHE A 231 17.67 -27.47 18.52
C PHE A 231 18.31 -26.17 18.04
N TRP A 232 18.59 -25.22 18.94
CA TRP A 232 19.79 -24.39 18.85
C TRP A 232 20.25 -23.92 20.24
N PRO A 233 21.58 -23.72 20.48
CA PRO A 233 22.15 -23.29 21.75
C PRO A 233 22.11 -21.77 21.95
N ASP A 234 22.35 -21.34 23.20
CA ASP A 234 22.63 -19.94 23.57
C ASP A 234 23.98 -19.50 23.00
N ASP A 235 24.00 -18.39 22.24
CA ASP A 235 25.23 -17.73 21.78
C ASP A 235 25.10 -16.21 21.87
N ASP A 236 26.23 -15.61 22.25
CA ASP A 236 26.61 -14.20 22.35
C ASP A 236 25.81 -13.25 21.43
N GLN A 237 25.07 -12.30 22.02
CA GLN A 237 24.14 -11.40 21.31
C GLN A 237 24.78 -10.12 20.74
N SER A 238 26.10 -9.99 20.77
CA SER A 238 26.78 -8.84 20.17
C SER A 238 26.71 -8.90 18.63
N GLY A 239 26.03 -7.93 18.01
CA GLY A 239 25.98 -7.76 16.55
C GLY A 239 24.80 -8.42 15.81
N GLN A 240 23.89 -9.10 16.50
CA GLN A 240 22.67 -9.62 15.89
C GLN A 240 21.45 -8.75 16.23
N LEU A 241 20.51 -8.57 15.28
CA LEU A 241 19.26 -7.82 15.52
C LEU A 241 18.48 -8.38 16.74
N PRO A 242 17.75 -7.54 17.50
CA PRO A 242 16.88 -7.99 18.57
C PRO A 242 15.94 -9.14 18.12
N PRO A 243 15.61 -10.11 18.98
CA PRO A 243 14.73 -11.23 18.63
C PRO A 243 13.38 -10.82 18.01
N LEU A 244 12.85 -9.66 18.42
CA LEU A 244 11.63 -9.05 17.88
C LEU A 244 11.73 -8.70 16.38
N LEU A 245 12.94 -8.58 15.84
CA LEU A 245 13.22 -8.29 14.43
C LEU A 245 13.77 -9.51 13.66
N LYS A 246 13.95 -10.67 14.32
CA LYS A 246 14.62 -11.86 13.74
C LYS A 246 13.70 -12.93 13.15
N GLY A 247 12.39 -12.74 13.16
CA GLY A 247 11.42 -13.77 12.74
C GLY A 247 10.12 -13.25 12.13
N GLY A 248 10.07 -11.97 11.77
CA GLY A 248 9.02 -11.41 10.91
C GLY A 248 9.72 -10.82 9.71
N ASP A 249 9.46 -11.36 8.53
CA ASP A 249 10.15 -11.06 7.27
C ASP A 249 10.42 -9.55 7.08
N ASP A 250 11.69 -9.16 6.95
CA ASP A 250 12.18 -7.88 6.42
C ASP A 250 11.46 -6.58 6.86
N LEU A 251 11.31 -6.30 8.16
CA LEU A 251 10.65 -5.04 8.62
C LEU A 251 11.37 -3.74 8.19
N LEU A 252 12.69 -3.79 7.96
CA LEU A 252 13.49 -2.62 7.60
C LEU A 252 13.76 -2.65 6.10
N HIS A 253 13.44 -1.54 5.43
CA HIS A 253 13.66 -1.36 4.02
C HIS A 253 14.36 -0.04 3.73
N GLN A 254 15.05 0.02 2.61
CA GLN A 254 15.60 1.25 2.06
C GLN A 254 15.29 1.35 0.57
N LEU A 255 15.34 2.58 0.05
CA LEU A 255 15.25 2.81 -1.39
C LEU A 255 16.55 2.43 -2.10
N ASP A 256 16.39 1.68 -3.17
CA ASP A 256 17.40 1.22 -4.10
C ASP A 256 17.18 1.88 -5.45
N TRP A 257 18.08 2.79 -5.83
CA TRP A 257 18.04 3.46 -7.13
C TRP A 257 18.70 2.57 -8.18
N ARG A 258 17.88 1.90 -8.99
CA ARG A 258 18.35 0.95 -9.99
C ARG A 258 18.62 1.65 -11.32
N PRO A 259 19.83 1.50 -11.90
CA PRO A 259 20.08 1.93 -13.27
C PRO A 259 19.17 1.21 -14.24
N THR A 260 18.36 1.99 -14.95
CA THR A 260 17.39 1.47 -15.92
C THR A 260 17.44 2.35 -17.17
N PRO A 261 17.89 1.82 -18.32
CA PRO A 261 17.88 2.55 -19.58
C PRO A 261 16.50 3.10 -19.91
N ILE A 262 16.48 4.18 -20.69
CA ILE A 262 15.23 4.68 -21.26
C ILE A 262 14.69 3.65 -22.27
N GLY A 263 13.37 3.48 -22.30
CA GLY A 263 12.70 2.61 -23.28
C GLY A 263 12.79 3.14 -24.71
N GLU A 264 12.10 2.48 -25.63
CA GLU A 264 12.02 2.92 -27.03
C GLU A 264 11.48 4.36 -27.12
N LEU A 265 12.18 5.17 -27.91
CA LEU A 265 11.84 6.58 -28.13
C LEU A 265 10.91 6.70 -29.33
N ARG A 266 9.78 7.37 -29.13
CA ARG A 266 8.95 7.87 -30.23
C ARG A 266 9.50 9.20 -30.73
N ARG A 267 9.00 9.63 -31.89
CA ARG A 267 9.24 10.98 -32.38
C ARG A 267 8.64 11.99 -31.40
N ALA A 268 9.50 12.78 -30.75
CA ALA A 268 9.10 13.90 -29.91
C ALA A 268 8.15 14.84 -30.69
N SER A 269 6.93 14.94 -30.20
CA SER A 269 5.84 15.69 -30.82
C SER A 269 4.73 15.96 -29.79
N GLY A 270 3.83 16.89 -30.13
CA GLY A 270 2.75 17.34 -29.26
C GLY A 270 3.10 18.59 -28.45
N ARG A 271 2.06 19.14 -27.81
CA ARG A 271 2.13 20.40 -27.07
C ARG A 271 2.43 20.17 -25.59
N LEU A 272 3.34 20.97 -25.04
CA LEU A 272 3.72 20.98 -23.62
C LEU A 272 3.39 22.35 -23.02
N LEU A 273 2.65 22.37 -21.92
CA LEU A 273 2.45 23.57 -21.11
C LEU A 273 3.35 23.48 -19.87
N LEU A 274 4.32 24.38 -19.78
CA LEU A 274 5.28 24.46 -18.68
C LEU A 274 4.74 25.43 -17.64
N LEU A 275 4.51 24.94 -16.43
CA LEU A 275 3.85 25.62 -15.31
C LEU A 275 4.76 25.56 -14.07
N GLY A 276 4.50 26.40 -13.07
CA GLY A 276 5.25 26.37 -11.80
C GLY A 276 6.46 27.30 -11.82
N ASP A 277 7.67 26.75 -11.65
CA ASP A 277 8.92 27.50 -11.64
C ASP A 277 9.24 28.10 -13.02
N GLU A 278 9.10 29.42 -13.14
CA GLU A 278 9.31 30.15 -14.38
C GLU A 278 10.79 30.16 -14.82
N ALA A 279 11.74 30.18 -13.89
CA ALA A 279 13.15 30.18 -14.21
C ALA A 279 13.56 28.84 -14.83
N LEU A 280 13.08 27.73 -14.23
CA LEU A 280 13.24 26.40 -14.79
C LEU A 280 12.54 26.26 -16.14
N ALA A 281 11.32 26.81 -16.28
CA ALA A 281 10.57 26.80 -17.53
C ALA A 281 11.33 27.49 -18.67
N ARG A 282 11.86 28.69 -18.43
CA ARG A 282 12.63 29.48 -19.41
C ARG A 282 13.90 28.75 -19.85
N ARG A 283 14.53 27.98 -18.97
CA ARG A 283 15.72 27.18 -19.31
C ARG A 283 15.38 25.93 -20.14
N LEU A 284 14.28 25.25 -19.84
CA LEU A 284 13.91 24.00 -20.51
C LEU A 284 13.20 24.21 -21.85
N ALA A 285 12.37 25.26 -21.97
CA ALA A 285 11.50 25.45 -23.14
C ALA A 285 12.23 25.48 -24.51
N PRO A 286 13.38 26.17 -24.67
CA PRO A 286 14.09 26.19 -25.95
C PRO A 286 14.57 24.80 -26.38
N GLY A 287 15.16 24.03 -25.47
CA GLY A 287 15.66 22.69 -25.77
C GLY A 287 14.53 21.68 -26.04
N LEU A 288 13.41 21.77 -25.31
CA LEU A 288 12.22 20.97 -25.61
C LEU A 288 11.63 21.29 -27.00
N THR A 289 11.68 22.57 -27.39
CA THR A 289 11.23 23.01 -28.72
C THR A 289 12.15 22.49 -29.81
N GLN A 290 13.46 22.56 -29.61
CA GLN A 290 14.47 22.02 -30.52
C GLN A 290 14.34 20.50 -30.69
N ALA A 291 13.94 19.79 -29.63
CA ALA A 291 13.70 18.35 -29.66
C ALA A 291 12.42 17.95 -30.44
N GLY A 292 11.54 18.89 -30.75
CA GLY A 292 10.34 18.66 -31.58
C GLY A 292 8.99 18.87 -30.87
N PHE A 293 8.97 19.28 -29.59
CA PHE A 293 7.74 19.64 -28.90
C PHE A 293 7.31 21.09 -29.17
N THR A 294 6.02 21.39 -29.03
CA THR A 294 5.55 22.77 -28.93
C THR A 294 5.49 23.14 -27.45
N ALA A 295 6.60 23.65 -26.88
CA ALA A 295 6.69 24.02 -25.47
C ALA A 295 6.27 25.48 -25.25
N THR A 296 5.28 25.72 -24.39
CA THR A 296 4.79 27.05 -24.04
C THR A 296 4.79 27.22 -22.53
N ILE A 297 5.38 28.30 -22.03
CA ILE A 297 5.29 28.67 -20.62
C ILE A 297 3.90 29.25 -20.38
N ALA A 298 3.20 28.75 -19.37
CA ALA A 298 1.82 29.10 -19.08
C ALA A 298 1.58 29.25 -17.57
N THR A 299 0.45 29.85 -17.21
CA THR A 299 -0.09 29.85 -15.84
C THR A 299 -1.31 28.94 -15.73
N THR A 300 -1.71 28.58 -14.51
CA THR A 300 -2.87 27.72 -14.26
C THR A 300 -4.17 28.31 -14.84
N GLU A 301 -4.29 29.64 -14.89
CA GLU A 301 -5.45 30.35 -15.42
C GLU A 301 -5.57 30.26 -16.95
N GLN A 302 -4.47 29.95 -17.64
CA GLN A 302 -4.40 29.90 -19.12
C GLN A 302 -4.71 28.51 -19.68
N LEU A 303 -5.15 27.58 -18.82
CA LEU A 303 -5.34 26.17 -19.14
C LEU A 303 -6.57 25.87 -19.99
N SER A 304 -7.55 26.75 -20.15
CA SER A 304 -8.83 26.44 -20.81
C SER A 304 -8.75 26.24 -22.34
N ASN A 305 -7.61 26.53 -22.98
CA ASN A 305 -7.52 26.67 -24.44
C ASN A 305 -7.09 25.41 -25.22
N ASP A 306 -6.69 24.31 -24.55
CA ASP A 306 -6.18 23.12 -25.25
C ASP A 306 -6.25 21.85 -24.38
N PRO A 307 -7.28 21.00 -24.52
CA PRO A 307 -7.45 19.81 -23.69
C PRO A 307 -6.45 18.69 -23.97
N GLU A 308 -5.73 18.73 -25.10
CA GLU A 308 -4.76 17.68 -25.49
C GLU A 308 -3.31 18.00 -25.08
N ALA A 309 -3.05 19.22 -24.59
CA ALA A 309 -1.72 19.60 -24.15
C ALA A 309 -1.30 18.86 -22.87
N ARG A 310 -0.05 18.36 -22.87
CA ARG A 310 0.55 17.73 -21.68
C ARG A 310 1.06 18.81 -20.73
N LEU A 311 0.79 18.63 -19.44
CA LEU A 311 1.15 19.58 -18.40
C LEU A 311 2.48 19.16 -17.76
N LEU A 312 3.45 20.07 -17.76
CA LEU A 312 4.71 19.92 -17.05
C LEU A 312 4.69 20.92 -15.89
N TYR A 313 4.49 20.43 -14.67
CA TYR A 313 4.60 21.24 -13.47
C TYR A 313 6.03 21.19 -12.94
N LEU A 314 6.73 22.31 -13.05
CA LEU A 314 8.15 22.43 -12.79
C LEU A 314 8.38 22.97 -11.37
N VAL A 315 9.25 22.31 -10.61
CA VAL A 315 9.63 22.74 -9.26
C VAL A 315 11.14 22.61 -9.13
N GLY A 316 11.87 23.69 -9.41
CA GLY A 316 13.32 23.75 -9.29
C GLY A 316 13.76 24.32 -7.95
N GLY A 317 15.06 24.20 -7.67
CA GLY A 317 15.79 24.88 -6.59
C GLY A 317 16.44 23.93 -5.57
N GLY A 318 17.52 24.40 -4.95
CA GLY A 318 18.29 23.65 -3.94
C GLY A 318 17.76 23.81 -2.51
N PRO A 319 18.60 23.51 -1.50
CA PRO A 319 18.20 23.56 -0.10
C PRO A 319 17.77 24.97 0.30
N GLU A 320 16.67 25.05 1.04
CA GLU A 320 16.07 26.30 1.48
C GLU A 320 16.82 26.84 2.71
N PRO A 321 17.42 28.04 2.63
CA PRO A 321 18.33 28.54 3.65
C PRO A 321 17.62 28.94 4.95
N ASP A 322 16.35 29.35 4.84
CA ASP A 322 15.56 29.83 5.97
C ASP A 322 14.05 29.60 5.81
N LEU A 323 13.36 29.81 6.93
CA LEU A 323 11.91 29.59 7.05
C LEU A 323 11.08 30.54 6.17
N THR A 324 11.56 31.76 5.93
CA THR A 324 10.86 32.73 5.08
C THR A 324 10.88 32.23 3.63
N THR A 325 12.07 31.88 3.15
CA THR A 325 12.29 31.32 1.82
C THR A 325 11.50 30.03 1.62
N LEU A 326 11.49 29.14 2.62
CA LEU A 326 10.72 27.90 2.56
C LEU A 326 9.22 28.18 2.38
N ARG A 327 8.62 29.03 3.23
CA ARG A 327 7.18 29.34 3.17
C ARG A 327 6.77 29.98 1.85
N GLU A 328 7.59 30.88 1.32
CA GLU A 328 7.36 31.51 0.02
C GLU A 328 7.33 30.46 -1.09
N ARG A 329 8.31 29.55 -1.11
CA ARG A 329 8.38 28.47 -2.09
C ARG A 329 7.27 27.44 -1.93
N GLU A 330 6.91 27.06 -0.70
CA GLU A 330 5.76 26.20 -0.41
C GLU A 330 4.48 26.79 -1.01
N ALA A 331 4.20 28.08 -0.74
CA ALA A 331 3.01 28.76 -1.24
C ALA A 331 2.99 28.89 -2.77
N GLN A 332 4.14 29.18 -3.37
CA GLN A 332 4.27 29.33 -4.81
C GLN A 332 4.13 27.99 -5.54
N MET A 333 4.88 26.97 -5.10
CA MET A 333 5.01 25.69 -5.79
C MET A 333 3.93 24.69 -5.39
N LEU A 334 3.74 24.43 -4.09
CA LEU A 334 2.73 23.45 -3.66
C LEU A 334 1.33 24.02 -3.74
N GLY A 335 1.16 25.29 -3.35
CA GLY A 335 -0.10 26.00 -3.54
C GLY A 335 -0.48 26.13 -5.01
N GLY A 336 0.50 26.36 -5.89
CA GLY A 336 0.29 26.37 -7.34
C GLY A 336 -0.10 25.00 -7.90
N LEU A 337 0.56 23.92 -7.46
CA LEU A 337 0.23 22.55 -7.86
C LEU A 337 -1.16 22.13 -7.37
N LEU A 338 -1.54 22.50 -6.16
CA LEU A 338 -2.89 22.26 -5.62
C LEU A 338 -3.96 22.93 -6.49
N ARG A 339 -3.79 24.22 -6.81
CA ARG A 339 -4.70 24.94 -7.71
C ARG A 339 -4.75 24.33 -9.10
N LEU A 340 -3.61 23.87 -9.61
CA LEU A 340 -3.53 23.18 -10.90
C LEU A 340 -4.41 21.93 -10.89
N VAL A 341 -4.20 21.03 -9.93
CA VAL A 341 -4.96 19.78 -9.80
C VAL A 341 -6.46 20.07 -9.70
N GLN A 342 -6.85 21.03 -8.87
CA GLN A 342 -8.25 21.46 -8.72
C GLN A 342 -8.86 21.98 -10.03
N SER A 343 -8.07 22.68 -10.85
CA SER A 343 -8.53 23.25 -12.13
C SER A 343 -8.67 22.19 -13.24
N VAL A 344 -7.93 21.08 -13.12
CA VAL A 344 -7.92 20.02 -14.16
C VAL A 344 -8.63 18.74 -13.75
N ALA A 345 -9.00 18.58 -12.48
CA ALA A 345 -9.73 17.41 -11.96
C ALA A 345 -11.07 17.15 -12.69
N GLU A 346 -11.69 18.19 -13.25
CA GLU A 346 -12.93 18.05 -14.02
C GLU A 346 -12.69 17.72 -15.52
N GLN A 347 -11.43 17.72 -15.97
CA GLN A 347 -11.04 17.54 -17.37
C GLN A 347 -10.52 16.12 -17.63
N LYS A 348 -11.19 15.40 -18.53
CA LYS A 348 -11.05 13.93 -18.65
C LYS A 348 -9.76 13.40 -19.30
N THR A 349 -8.88 14.22 -19.89
CA THR A 349 -7.89 13.72 -20.87
C THR A 349 -6.48 14.30 -20.78
N ARG A 350 -6.08 14.93 -19.67
CA ARG A 350 -4.75 15.54 -19.56
C ARG A 350 -3.72 14.61 -18.95
N GLN A 351 -2.47 14.72 -19.40
CA GLN A 351 -1.33 14.08 -18.73
C GLN A 351 -0.57 15.11 -17.89
N LEU A 352 -0.29 14.78 -16.63
CA LEU A 352 0.51 15.60 -15.73
C LEU A 352 1.90 14.99 -15.53
N ARG A 353 2.94 15.80 -15.65
CA ARG A 353 4.32 15.47 -15.31
C ARG A 353 4.79 16.45 -14.26
N ILE A 354 5.16 15.95 -13.09
CA ILE A 354 5.84 16.75 -12.07
C ILE A 354 7.32 16.59 -12.32
N VAL A 355 7.98 17.68 -12.70
CA VAL A 355 9.40 17.71 -13.00
C VAL A 355 10.10 18.52 -11.93
N THR A 356 11.01 17.89 -11.20
CA THR A 356 11.80 18.53 -10.17
C THR A 356 13.26 18.64 -10.57
N GLU A 357 13.95 19.63 -10.02
CA GLU A 357 15.41 19.62 -9.95
C GLU A 357 15.84 19.46 -8.49
N GLY A 358 16.64 18.43 -8.21
CA GLY A 358 17.18 18.18 -6.87
C GLY A 358 16.15 17.71 -5.83
N GLY A 359 15.00 17.17 -6.25
CA GLY A 359 13.94 16.70 -5.34
C GLY A 359 14.28 15.43 -4.58
N TRP A 360 15.18 14.60 -5.09
CA TRP A 360 15.77 13.54 -4.28
C TRP A 360 17.03 13.98 -3.52
N ASP A 361 17.64 15.11 -3.86
CA ASP A 361 18.87 15.58 -3.20
C ASP A 361 18.54 16.29 -1.89
N ASP A 362 18.72 17.61 -1.84
CA ASP A 362 18.66 18.46 -0.65
C ASP A 362 17.58 19.55 -0.71
N GLY A 363 16.84 19.67 -1.82
CA GLY A 363 15.70 20.60 -1.93
C GLY A 363 14.46 20.08 -1.20
N LEU A 364 13.96 20.82 -0.21
CA LEU A 364 12.75 20.45 0.54
C LEU A 364 11.50 20.61 -0.33
N THR A 365 11.33 21.76 -1.00
CA THR A 365 10.13 22.04 -1.81
C THR A 365 9.98 21.07 -3.00
N PRO A 366 11.06 20.77 -3.76
CA PRO A 366 10.97 19.78 -4.83
C PRO A 366 10.66 18.36 -4.28
N ALA A 367 11.23 17.96 -3.13
CA ALA A 367 10.87 16.68 -2.50
C ALA A 367 9.38 16.60 -2.11
N MET A 368 8.83 17.69 -1.57
CA MET A 368 7.40 17.81 -1.26
C MET A 368 6.54 17.63 -2.52
N ALA A 369 6.94 18.22 -3.65
CA ALA A 369 6.23 18.10 -4.92
C ALA A 369 6.25 16.67 -5.47
N LEU A 370 7.37 15.93 -5.34
CA LEU A 370 7.43 14.51 -5.70
C LEU A 370 6.49 13.65 -4.85
N ALA A 371 6.39 13.90 -3.55
CA ALA A 371 5.47 13.16 -2.69
C ALA A 371 4.00 13.51 -3.01
N LEU A 372 3.70 14.80 -3.18
CA LEU A 372 2.37 15.25 -3.59
C LEU A 372 1.96 14.64 -4.95
N GLY A 373 2.91 14.50 -5.88
CA GLY A 373 2.71 13.83 -7.16
C GLY A 373 2.23 12.38 -7.05
N ARG A 374 2.69 11.66 -6.03
CA ARG A 374 2.21 10.29 -5.77
C ARG A 374 0.77 10.29 -5.28
N THR A 375 0.42 11.22 -4.39
CA THR A 375 -0.97 11.37 -3.96
C THR A 375 -1.88 11.79 -5.11
N ILE A 376 -1.42 12.69 -5.99
CA ILE A 376 -2.17 13.05 -7.21
C ILE A 376 -2.41 11.82 -8.09
N ALA A 377 -1.41 10.95 -8.28
CA ALA A 377 -1.60 9.71 -9.05
C ALA A 377 -2.65 8.77 -8.46
N LEU A 378 -2.83 8.79 -7.14
CA LEU A 378 -3.83 7.97 -6.42
C LEU A 378 -5.23 8.59 -6.47
N GLU A 379 -5.34 9.91 -6.33
CA GLU A 379 -6.63 10.61 -6.31
C GLU A 379 -7.17 10.94 -7.71
N HIS A 380 -6.27 11.12 -8.68
CA HIS A 380 -6.56 11.52 -10.05
C HIS A 380 -5.81 10.61 -11.05
N PRO A 381 -6.12 9.29 -11.10
CA PRO A 381 -5.45 8.35 -12.01
C PRO A 381 -5.64 8.74 -13.49
N GLU A 382 -6.71 9.45 -13.83
CA GLU A 382 -6.97 10.02 -15.16
C GLU A 382 -5.88 10.99 -15.63
N LEU A 383 -5.17 11.65 -14.71
CA LEU A 383 -4.08 12.56 -15.04
C LEU A 383 -2.78 11.83 -15.42
N ASN A 384 -2.72 10.51 -15.21
CA ASN A 384 -1.53 9.68 -15.43
C ASN A 384 -0.26 10.38 -14.90
N CYS A 385 -0.29 10.80 -13.64
CA CYS A 385 0.77 11.63 -13.07
C CYS A 385 2.11 10.87 -13.02
N ARG A 386 3.14 11.36 -13.73
CA ARG A 386 4.53 10.84 -13.61
C ARG A 386 5.43 11.88 -12.95
N ARG A 387 6.39 11.40 -12.18
CA ARG A 387 7.36 12.18 -11.40
C ARG A 387 8.75 12.01 -12.01
N ILE A 388 9.38 13.10 -12.42
CA ILE A 388 10.68 13.11 -13.09
C ILE A 388 11.61 14.04 -12.31
N ASP A 389 12.62 13.47 -11.65
CA ASP A 389 13.63 14.26 -10.94
C ASP A 389 14.89 14.41 -11.79
N LEU A 390 15.38 15.63 -11.94
CA LEU A 390 16.58 15.96 -12.70
C LEU A 390 17.68 16.40 -11.74
N ASP A 391 18.89 15.85 -11.91
CA ASP A 391 20.06 16.36 -11.21
C ASP A 391 20.36 17.79 -11.71
N PRO A 392 20.45 18.79 -10.81
CA PRO A 392 20.64 20.20 -11.20
C PRO A 392 21.97 20.46 -11.91
N ARG A 393 22.92 19.51 -11.90
CA ARG A 393 24.23 19.61 -12.54
C ARG A 393 24.25 19.06 -13.97
N LEU A 394 23.14 18.54 -14.49
CA LEU A 394 23.06 18.06 -15.87
C LEU A 394 23.42 19.19 -16.86
N ALA A 395 24.27 18.88 -17.83
CA ALA A 395 24.71 19.85 -18.84
C ALA A 395 23.58 20.26 -19.79
N ASP A 396 22.74 19.30 -20.19
CA ASP A 396 21.56 19.52 -21.05
C ASP A 396 20.31 18.83 -20.48
N PRO A 397 19.69 19.41 -19.44
CA PRO A 397 18.50 18.83 -18.83
C PRO A 397 17.29 18.85 -19.76
N ALA A 398 17.25 19.75 -20.75
CA ALA A 398 16.16 19.84 -21.70
C ALA A 398 16.16 18.65 -22.68
N ALA A 399 17.33 18.25 -23.19
CA ALA A 399 17.45 17.07 -24.04
C ALA A 399 17.11 15.77 -23.28
N VAL A 400 17.58 15.65 -22.03
CA VAL A 400 17.27 14.50 -21.16
C VAL A 400 15.76 14.41 -20.91
N LEU A 401 15.14 15.52 -20.53
CA LEU A 401 13.70 15.57 -20.32
C LEU A 401 12.92 15.28 -21.61
N ALA A 402 13.36 15.81 -22.76
CA ALA A 402 12.73 15.57 -24.04
C ALA A 402 12.70 14.07 -24.38
N ALA A 403 13.81 13.36 -24.14
CA ALA A 403 13.90 11.92 -24.35
C ALA A 403 12.92 11.18 -23.43
N GLU A 404 12.88 11.51 -22.12
CA GLU A 404 11.95 10.89 -21.17
C GLU A 404 10.48 11.08 -21.60
N LEU A 405 10.11 12.28 -22.05
CA LEU A 405 8.75 12.61 -22.51
C LEU A 405 8.38 11.95 -23.85
N ALA A 406 9.36 11.53 -24.63
CA ALA A 406 9.19 10.83 -25.90
C ALA A 406 9.21 9.30 -25.75
N SER A 407 9.63 8.79 -24.59
CA SER A 407 9.70 7.36 -24.32
C SER A 407 8.31 6.72 -24.12
N GLU A 408 8.19 5.44 -24.46
CA GLU A 408 7.03 4.60 -24.13
C GLU A 408 7.05 4.06 -22.69
N ASP A 409 7.98 4.53 -21.85
CA ASP A 409 8.17 4.02 -20.50
C ASP A 409 7.02 4.45 -19.55
N HIS A 410 6.61 3.51 -18.69
CA HIS A 410 5.48 3.64 -17.77
C HIS A 410 5.90 3.77 -16.30
N GLU A 411 7.20 3.94 -15.99
CA GLU A 411 7.67 4.15 -14.62
C GLU A 411 7.16 5.50 -14.10
N GLU A 412 6.44 5.44 -12.99
CA GLU A 412 5.79 6.60 -12.37
C GLU A 412 6.76 7.56 -11.69
N TRP A 413 7.94 7.07 -11.31
CA TRP A 413 8.98 7.89 -10.70
C TRP A 413 10.34 7.53 -11.24
N VAL A 414 10.99 8.52 -11.84
CA VAL A 414 12.29 8.37 -12.49
C VAL A 414 13.21 9.49 -12.03
N ARG A 415 14.50 9.19 -11.98
CA ARG A 415 15.54 10.18 -11.68
C ARG A 415 16.61 10.14 -12.75
N HIS A 416 16.97 11.30 -13.28
CA HIS A 416 18.10 11.45 -14.20
C HIS A 416 19.27 12.08 -13.47
N THR A 417 20.36 11.33 -13.36
CA THR A 417 21.61 11.75 -12.71
C THR A 417 22.71 11.96 -13.73
N LEU A 418 23.85 12.51 -13.29
CA LEU A 418 25.07 12.56 -14.11
C LEU A 418 25.52 11.18 -14.64
N THR A 419 25.13 10.10 -13.95
CA THR A 419 25.50 8.72 -14.32
C THR A 419 24.42 7.98 -15.13
N GLY A 420 23.28 8.63 -15.37
CA GLY A 420 22.18 8.08 -16.16
C GLY A 420 20.85 8.02 -15.40
N ARG A 421 19.88 7.33 -16.03
CA ARG A 421 18.50 7.16 -15.57
C ARG A 421 18.39 6.07 -14.52
N LEU A 422 17.75 6.40 -13.41
CA LEU A 422 17.52 5.54 -12.26
C LEU A 422 16.03 5.45 -11.95
N ILE A 423 15.59 4.30 -11.47
CA ILE A 423 14.23 4.10 -10.93
C ILE A 423 14.30 3.58 -9.49
N PRO A 424 13.40 4.02 -8.60
CA PRO A 424 13.40 3.59 -7.21
C PRO A 424 12.75 2.21 -7.07
N ARG A 425 13.34 1.36 -6.24
CA ARG A 425 12.78 0.10 -5.75
C ARG A 425 13.01 -0.04 -4.25
N LEU A 426 12.16 -0.77 -3.54
CA LEU A 426 12.43 -1.13 -2.16
C LEU A 426 13.31 -2.37 -2.10
N LYS A 427 14.32 -2.34 -1.23
CA LYS A 427 15.10 -3.51 -0.86
C LYS A 427 15.15 -3.66 0.66
N PRO A 428 15.15 -4.90 1.18
CA PRO A 428 15.41 -5.14 2.60
C PRO A 428 16.74 -4.49 3.03
N LEU A 429 16.74 -3.90 4.23
CA LEU A 429 17.90 -3.27 4.84
C LEU A 429 18.48 -4.20 5.92
N THR A 430 19.71 -4.65 5.71
CA THR A 430 20.47 -5.37 6.73
C THR A 430 21.22 -4.37 7.61
N VAL A 431 20.96 -4.41 8.91
CA VAL A 431 21.57 -3.50 9.89
C VAL A 431 22.49 -4.28 10.81
N LYS A 432 23.70 -3.75 11.05
CA LYS A 432 24.57 -4.22 12.13
C LYS A 432 24.15 -3.55 13.42
N TYR A 433 23.52 -4.32 14.30
CA TYR A 433 22.95 -3.79 15.53
C TYR A 433 24.03 -3.34 16.52
N LYS A 434 23.88 -2.12 17.05
CA LYS A 434 24.68 -1.55 18.13
C LYS A 434 23.74 -0.90 19.15
N PRO A 435 23.73 -1.35 20.43
CA PRO A 435 22.87 -0.75 21.43
C PRO A 435 23.06 0.77 21.52
N PHE A 436 21.96 1.52 21.43
CA PHE A 436 21.99 2.94 21.73
C PHE A 436 22.24 3.14 23.22
N VAL A 437 23.17 4.04 23.55
CA VAL A 437 23.52 4.43 24.92
C VAL A 437 23.41 5.94 24.99
N ALA A 438 22.45 6.41 25.79
CA ALA A 438 22.25 7.84 26.01
C ALA A 438 23.26 8.35 27.04
N ARG A 439 23.73 9.58 26.84
CA ARG A 439 24.62 10.27 27.79
C ARG A 439 23.79 10.77 28.98
N PRO A 440 24.14 10.41 30.22
CA PRO A 440 23.39 10.85 31.39
C PRO A 440 23.63 12.33 31.72
N ASP A 441 24.73 12.93 31.24
CA ASP A 441 25.14 14.32 31.45
C ASP A 441 24.70 15.27 30.32
N ALA A 442 23.74 14.85 29.49
CA ALA A 442 23.26 15.62 28.35
C ALA A 442 21.74 15.62 28.22
N ALA A 443 21.23 16.64 27.54
CA ALA A 443 19.80 16.79 27.25
C ALA A 443 19.41 16.14 25.92
N TYR A 444 18.17 15.62 25.88
CA TYR A 444 17.51 15.13 24.68
C TYR A 444 16.19 15.87 24.45
N LEU A 445 16.05 16.48 23.27
CA LEU A 445 14.84 17.21 22.86
C LEU A 445 13.88 16.30 22.10
N ILE A 446 12.63 16.22 22.54
CA ILE A 446 11.56 15.50 21.84
C ILE A 446 10.45 16.50 21.50
N THR A 447 10.31 16.85 20.23
CA THR A 447 9.16 17.66 19.77
C THR A 447 7.95 16.76 19.59
N GLY A 448 6.76 17.26 19.94
CA GLY A 448 5.61 16.37 20.11
C GLY A 448 5.79 15.39 21.28
N GLY A 449 6.69 15.69 22.23
CA GLY A 449 7.13 14.77 23.28
C GLY A 449 6.03 14.33 24.26
N MET A 450 4.94 15.08 24.36
CA MET A 450 3.76 14.71 25.15
C MET A 450 2.72 13.89 24.37
N GLY A 451 2.93 13.66 23.07
CA GLY A 451 2.09 12.78 22.25
C GLY A 451 2.38 11.30 22.50
N GLY A 452 1.52 10.40 21.99
CA GLY A 452 1.66 8.94 22.20
C GLY A 452 3.06 8.41 21.85
N ILE A 453 3.52 8.65 20.61
CA ILE A 453 4.85 8.21 20.15
C ILE A 453 5.97 8.93 20.92
N GLY A 454 5.83 10.24 21.17
CA GLY A 454 6.83 11.02 21.91
C GLY A 454 7.08 10.49 23.32
N ARG A 455 6.03 10.02 24.01
CA ARG A 455 6.14 9.40 25.34
C ARG A 455 6.85 8.05 25.30
N HIS A 456 6.60 7.23 24.27
CA HIS A 456 7.34 5.98 24.06
C HIS A 456 8.82 6.22 23.83
N VAL A 457 9.17 7.22 23.01
CA VAL A 457 10.57 7.63 22.78
C VAL A 457 11.22 8.16 24.06
N ALA A 458 10.51 8.95 24.87
CA ALA A 458 11.00 9.45 26.15
C ALA A 458 11.33 8.30 27.12
N GLY A 459 10.41 7.36 27.29
CA GLY A 459 10.61 6.18 28.14
C GLY A 459 11.79 5.32 27.65
N TRP A 460 11.90 5.13 26.33
CA TRP A 460 13.02 4.40 25.72
C TRP A 460 14.37 5.10 25.98
N LEU A 461 14.46 6.42 25.80
CA LEU A 461 15.68 7.18 26.09
C LEU A 461 16.11 7.05 27.56
N ILE A 462 15.17 7.15 28.51
CA ILE A 462 15.45 7.00 29.94
C ILE A 462 16.02 5.60 30.24
N ALA A 463 15.40 4.57 29.66
CA ALA A 463 15.86 3.19 29.77
C ALA A 463 17.27 2.99 29.18
N ARG A 464 17.69 3.85 28.24
CA ARG A 464 19.05 3.87 27.66
C ARG A 464 20.04 4.81 28.35
N GLY A 465 19.65 5.39 29.49
CA GLY A 465 20.55 6.18 30.34
C GLY A 465 20.33 7.68 30.28
N ALA A 466 19.39 8.19 29.48
CA ALA A 466 19.10 9.62 29.45
C ALA A 466 18.59 10.07 30.82
N ARG A 467 19.08 11.22 31.29
CA ARG A 467 18.63 11.83 32.56
C ARG A 467 18.01 13.19 32.38
N HIS A 468 18.22 13.87 31.25
CA HIS A 468 17.61 15.18 31.01
C HIS A 468 16.79 15.13 29.71
N LEU A 469 15.48 15.33 29.84
CA LEU A 469 14.54 15.32 28.73
C LEU A 469 13.81 16.66 28.60
N LEU A 470 13.74 17.17 27.39
CA LEU A 470 12.95 18.32 27.00
C LEU A 470 11.77 17.85 26.15
N LEU A 471 10.57 17.87 26.73
CA LEU A 471 9.35 17.50 26.01
C LEU A 471 8.69 18.78 25.49
N MET A 472 8.80 19.04 24.20
CA MET A 472 8.29 20.27 23.56
C MET A 472 6.98 20.04 22.81
N GLY A 473 6.04 20.97 22.94
CA GLY A 473 4.76 20.94 22.23
C GLY A 473 3.95 22.21 22.49
N ARG A 474 3.00 22.51 21.59
CA ARG A 474 2.19 23.74 21.67
C ARG A 474 1.34 23.83 22.93
N THR A 475 0.84 22.69 23.40
CA THR A 475 -0.01 22.58 24.58
C THR A 475 0.65 21.60 25.53
N VAL A 476 0.85 22.02 26.78
CA VAL A 476 1.30 21.11 27.84
C VAL A 476 0.15 20.17 28.16
N ARG A 477 0.43 18.87 28.16
CA ARG A 477 -0.52 17.81 28.50
C ARG A 477 0.03 17.00 29.65
N GLU A 478 -0.85 16.39 30.42
CA GLU A 478 -0.43 15.44 31.44
C GLU A 478 0.33 14.28 30.81
N CYS A 479 1.41 13.87 31.48
CA CYS A 479 2.22 12.73 31.12
C CYS A 479 2.15 11.74 32.29
N PRO A 480 1.25 10.76 32.26
CA PRO A 480 1.06 9.78 33.35
C PRO A 480 2.37 9.09 33.78
N GLU A 481 3.28 8.89 32.85
CA GLU A 481 4.57 8.22 33.07
C GLU A 481 5.60 9.10 33.80
N ARG A 482 5.36 10.42 33.92
CA ARG A 482 6.33 11.40 34.44
C ARG A 482 6.84 11.03 35.84
N ALA A 483 5.96 10.69 36.76
CA ALA A 483 6.35 10.33 38.13
C ALA A 483 7.23 9.07 38.16
N ALA A 484 6.93 8.07 37.32
CA ALA A 484 7.72 6.85 37.22
C ALA A 484 9.10 7.09 36.59
N TRP A 485 9.19 8.03 35.65
CA TRP A 485 10.46 8.46 35.05
C TRP A 485 11.31 9.29 36.02
N GLU A 486 10.70 10.21 36.77
CA GLU A 486 11.39 10.99 37.82
C GLU A 486 11.91 10.09 38.94
N ALA A 487 11.16 9.05 39.32
CA ALA A 487 11.61 8.03 40.27
C ALA A 487 12.84 7.23 39.78
N GLN A 488 13.07 7.15 38.46
CA GLN A 488 14.27 6.57 37.86
C GLN A 488 15.44 7.57 37.72
N GLY A 489 15.28 8.77 38.26
CA GLY A 489 16.28 9.84 38.23
C GLY A 489 16.27 10.70 36.97
N ALA A 490 15.22 10.61 36.13
CA ALA A 490 15.09 11.49 34.98
C ALA A 490 14.53 12.87 35.39
N GLN A 491 15.12 13.94 34.87
CA GLN A 491 14.64 15.31 34.96
C GLN A 491 13.91 15.66 33.67
N ILE A 492 12.62 15.98 33.80
CA ILE A 492 11.74 16.21 32.65
C ILE A 492 11.26 17.67 32.67
N ARG A 493 11.73 18.44 31.68
CA ARG A 493 11.29 19.82 31.42
C ARG A 493 10.28 19.82 30.27
N THR A 494 9.06 20.27 30.54
CA THR A 494 8.04 20.48 29.50
C THR A 494 8.13 21.89 28.96
N VAL A 495 8.17 22.04 27.63
CA VAL A 495 8.28 23.33 26.96
C VAL A 495 7.04 23.58 26.11
N ALA A 496 6.26 24.59 26.51
CA ALA A 496 5.05 25.02 25.81
C ALA A 496 5.41 25.97 24.66
N ALA A 497 5.67 25.43 23.48
CA ALA A 497 6.06 26.22 22.32
C ALA A 497 5.73 25.50 20.99
N ASP A 498 5.50 26.29 19.96
CA ASP A 498 5.46 25.81 18.57
C ASP A 498 6.90 25.55 18.11
N VAL A 499 7.16 24.37 17.53
CA VAL A 499 8.49 24.02 17.00
C VAL A 499 8.92 24.92 15.84
N ALA A 500 7.95 25.48 15.11
CA ALA A 500 8.21 26.46 14.05
C ALA A 500 8.46 27.89 14.58
N ASN A 501 8.56 28.09 15.91
CA ASN A 501 8.96 29.36 16.52
C ASN A 501 10.47 29.34 16.83
N ALA A 502 11.24 29.99 15.97
CA ALA A 502 12.69 30.06 16.08
C ALA A 502 13.16 30.72 17.39
N ASP A 503 12.55 31.84 17.79
CA ASP A 503 12.95 32.57 19.00
C ASP A 503 12.74 31.73 20.27
N ALA A 504 11.63 31.00 20.35
CA ALA A 504 11.36 30.10 21.47
C ALA A 504 12.38 28.97 21.55
N LEU A 505 12.76 28.41 20.39
CA LEU A 505 13.76 27.34 20.33
C LEU A 505 15.15 27.86 20.71
N VAL A 506 15.57 29.00 20.15
CA VAL A 506 16.86 29.64 20.46
C VAL A 506 16.96 29.95 21.95
N LYS A 507 15.91 30.54 22.54
CA LYS A 507 15.86 30.82 23.97
C LYS A 507 16.00 29.56 24.80
N MET A 508 15.23 28.51 24.49
CA MET A 508 15.29 27.23 25.20
C MET A 508 16.69 26.61 25.15
N LEU A 509 17.36 26.69 23.99
CA LEU A 509 18.72 26.18 23.84
C LEU A 509 19.75 27.03 24.60
N ALA A 510 19.58 28.35 24.64
CA ALA A 510 20.43 29.23 25.44
C ALA A 510 20.28 28.97 26.95
N ASP A 511 19.06 28.67 27.42
CA ASP A 511 18.81 28.30 28.82
C ASP A 511 19.55 26.99 29.19
N LEU A 512 19.62 26.01 28.27
CA LEU A 512 20.41 24.79 28.48
C LEU A 512 21.92 25.05 28.56
N ASP A 513 22.43 25.92 27.69
CA ASP A 513 23.85 26.28 27.70
C ASP A 513 24.23 27.00 28.99
N ALA A 514 23.35 27.88 29.49
CA ALA A 514 23.54 28.58 30.77
C ALA A 514 23.55 27.62 31.97
N GLU A 515 22.84 26.50 31.88
CA GLU A 515 22.83 25.42 32.87
C GLU A 515 24.03 24.46 32.72
N GLY A 516 24.89 24.66 31.72
CA GLY A 516 26.02 23.78 31.42
C GLY A 516 25.60 22.40 30.91
N LEU A 517 24.38 22.28 30.36
CA LEU A 517 23.80 21.02 29.93
C LEU A 517 23.78 20.90 28.40
N PRO A 518 24.75 20.18 27.79
CA PRO A 518 24.82 20.08 26.33
C PRO A 518 23.63 19.30 25.76
N LEU A 519 23.12 19.75 24.61
CA LEU A 519 22.13 18.99 23.84
C LEU A 519 22.83 17.87 23.05
N ALA A 520 22.49 16.62 23.35
CA ALA A 520 23.05 15.44 22.67
C ALA A 520 22.17 14.93 21.53
N GLY A 521 20.85 15.08 21.61
CA GLY A 521 19.98 14.51 20.58
C GLY A 521 18.66 15.25 20.39
N VAL A 522 18.16 15.20 19.16
CA VAL A 522 16.85 15.72 18.76
C VAL A 522 16.02 14.60 18.17
N PHE A 523 14.80 14.43 18.67
CA PHE A 523 13.78 13.52 18.15
C PHE A 523 12.56 14.35 17.74
N HIS A 524 12.40 14.57 16.45
CA HIS A 524 11.31 15.36 15.90
C HIS A 524 10.10 14.46 15.62
N VAL A 525 9.17 14.39 16.58
CA VAL A 525 7.94 13.59 16.52
C VAL A 525 6.70 14.48 16.29
N ALA A 526 6.87 15.81 16.32
CA ALA A 526 5.79 16.75 16.09
C ALA A 526 5.14 16.54 14.71
N GLY A 527 3.82 16.56 14.70
CA GLY A 527 3.04 16.38 13.48
C GLY A 527 1.55 16.45 13.76
N VAL A 528 0.81 16.84 12.74
CA VAL A 528 -0.65 16.76 12.69
C VAL A 528 -1.02 16.13 11.34
N THR A 529 -2.11 15.39 11.29
CA THR A 529 -2.71 15.03 10.00
C THR A 529 -3.49 16.22 9.47
N ALA A 530 -3.66 16.24 8.15
CA ALA A 530 -4.52 17.18 7.44
C ALA A 530 -5.19 16.39 6.32
N ASP A 531 -5.91 15.35 6.72
CA ASP A 531 -6.45 14.36 5.80
C ASP A 531 -7.66 14.96 5.08
N GLN A 532 -7.47 15.28 3.80
CA GLN A 532 -8.46 15.88 2.94
C GLN A 532 -8.07 15.60 1.48
N LEU A 533 -9.05 15.20 0.67
CA LEU A 533 -8.85 15.07 -0.78
C LEU A 533 -8.38 16.41 -1.37
N LEU A 534 -7.44 16.35 -2.30
CA LEU A 534 -6.82 17.52 -2.93
C LEU A 534 -7.86 18.45 -3.55
N PHE A 535 -8.92 17.87 -4.14
CA PHE A 535 -10.02 18.64 -4.71
C PHE A 535 -10.76 19.53 -3.71
N ARG A 536 -10.82 19.14 -2.42
CA ARG A 536 -11.49 19.91 -1.35
C ARG A 536 -10.51 20.67 -0.46
N GLN A 537 -9.21 20.53 -0.68
CA GLN A 537 -8.20 21.09 0.21
C GLN A 537 -7.95 22.57 -0.10
N ASP A 538 -7.85 23.40 0.93
CA ASP A 538 -7.44 24.80 0.77
C ASP A 538 -5.95 24.98 1.12
N TRP A 539 -5.36 26.09 0.66
CA TRP A 539 -3.96 26.38 0.95
C TRP A 539 -3.69 26.59 2.46
N PRO A 540 -4.50 27.36 3.22
CA PRO A 540 -4.27 27.52 4.65
C PRO A 540 -4.23 26.19 5.43
N GLY A 541 -5.16 25.25 5.15
CA GLY A 541 -5.15 23.92 5.75
C GLY A 541 -3.94 23.09 5.32
N PHE A 542 -3.56 23.17 4.04
CA PHE A 542 -2.35 22.51 3.54
C PHE A 542 -1.08 23.03 4.23
N ALA A 543 -0.87 24.35 4.27
CA ALA A 543 0.28 24.99 4.91
C ALA A 543 0.34 24.69 6.42
N GLN A 544 -0.81 24.62 7.09
CA GLN A 544 -0.89 24.23 8.50
C GLN A 544 -0.35 22.81 8.76
N ALA A 545 -0.49 21.89 7.79
CA ALA A 545 0.07 20.54 7.87
C ALA A 545 1.60 20.52 7.72
N LEU A 546 2.14 21.38 6.85
CA LEU A 546 3.59 21.52 6.64
C LEU A 546 4.28 22.07 7.89
N ARG A 547 3.64 23.04 8.56
CA ARG A 547 4.20 23.79 9.69
C ARG A 547 4.86 22.93 10.78
N ALA A 548 4.15 21.92 11.29
CA ALA A 548 4.65 21.14 12.43
C ALA A 548 5.84 20.24 12.07
N LYS A 549 5.93 19.82 10.80
CA LYS A 549 6.94 18.89 10.30
C LYS A 549 8.04 19.61 9.51
N ALA A 550 7.71 20.12 8.33
CA ALA A 550 8.68 20.75 7.43
C ALA A 550 9.32 22.00 8.05
N GLU A 551 8.50 23.01 8.36
CA GLU A 551 9.00 24.26 8.94
C GLU A 551 9.66 24.04 10.31
N GLY A 552 9.04 23.22 11.17
CA GLY A 552 9.58 22.87 12.47
C GLY A 552 10.93 22.17 12.40
N ALA A 553 11.11 21.24 11.47
CA ALA A 553 12.38 20.56 11.28
C ALA A 553 13.47 21.48 10.71
N LEU A 554 13.12 22.41 9.81
CA LEU A 554 14.05 23.43 9.33
C LEU A 554 14.54 24.34 10.47
N VAL A 555 13.62 24.81 11.33
CA VAL A 555 13.96 25.61 12.51
C VAL A 555 14.87 24.85 13.47
N LEU A 556 14.58 23.56 13.71
CA LEU A 556 15.46 22.68 14.49
C LEU A 556 16.85 22.54 13.86
N HIS A 557 16.92 22.34 12.54
CA HIS A 557 18.19 22.26 11.83
C HIS A 557 19.00 23.55 12.02
N GLN A 558 18.40 24.71 11.76
CA GLN A 558 19.09 26.00 11.87
C GLN A 558 19.60 26.28 13.29
N ALA A 559 18.80 25.95 14.31
CA ALA A 559 19.15 26.17 15.71
C ALA A 559 20.20 25.19 16.26
N THR A 560 20.43 24.06 15.57
CA THR A 560 21.30 22.98 16.05
C THR A 560 22.44 22.60 15.12
N GLN A 561 22.54 23.19 13.92
CA GLN A 561 23.59 22.89 12.94
C GLN A 561 25.02 23.10 13.47
N ASN A 562 25.21 24.04 14.40
CA ASN A 562 26.51 24.33 15.02
C ASN A 562 26.73 23.60 16.35
N ARG A 563 25.91 22.58 16.66
CA ARG A 563 26.00 21.80 17.90
C ARG A 563 26.44 20.38 17.60
N PRO A 564 27.33 19.78 18.41
CA PRO A 564 27.80 18.41 18.22
C PRO A 564 26.75 17.42 18.75
N LEU A 565 25.69 17.21 17.97
CA LEU A 565 24.67 16.22 18.29
C LEU A 565 25.22 14.81 18.07
N ASP A 566 24.81 13.87 18.92
CA ASP A 566 25.01 12.44 18.73
C ASP A 566 23.96 11.89 17.74
N CYS A 567 22.75 12.46 17.72
CA CYS A 567 21.68 12.05 16.81
C CYS A 567 20.66 13.17 16.49
N PHE A 568 20.08 13.12 15.30
CA PHE A 568 18.98 13.98 14.87
C PHE A 568 17.96 13.13 14.11
N VAL A 569 16.91 12.70 14.81
CA VAL A 569 15.94 11.73 14.31
C VAL A 569 14.65 12.42 13.90
N LEU A 570 14.23 12.22 12.65
CA LEU A 570 13.01 12.74 12.08
C LEU A 570 11.99 11.61 11.90
N PHE A 571 10.81 11.77 12.49
CA PHE A 571 9.72 10.80 12.35
C PHE A 571 8.89 11.17 11.12
N SER A 572 9.32 10.64 9.97
CA SER A 572 8.61 10.72 8.69
C SER A 572 7.49 9.66 8.63
N SER A 573 6.91 9.48 7.44
CA SER A 573 5.81 8.54 7.18
C SER A 573 6.01 7.86 5.83
N ILE A 574 5.60 6.59 5.73
CA ILE A 574 5.57 5.83 4.48
C ILE A 574 4.71 6.51 3.40
N THR A 575 3.79 7.40 3.77
CA THR A 575 2.99 8.20 2.82
C THR A 575 3.83 9.13 1.97
N ALA A 576 4.99 9.59 2.43
CA ALA A 576 5.93 10.37 1.61
C ALA A 576 6.44 9.57 0.40
N LEU A 577 6.47 8.23 0.52
CA LEU A 577 6.93 7.33 -0.51
C LEU A 577 5.78 6.72 -1.33
N CYS A 578 4.88 6.01 -0.66
CA CYS A 578 3.84 5.21 -1.31
C CYS A 578 2.58 6.02 -1.63
N GLY A 579 2.41 7.18 -0.97
CA GLY A 579 1.17 7.96 -1.00
C GLY A 579 0.01 7.26 -0.30
N LEU A 580 -1.01 8.05 0.03
CA LEU A 580 -2.34 7.58 0.40
C LEU A 580 -3.33 8.67 0.01
N ALA A 581 -4.45 8.29 -0.61
CA ALA A 581 -5.49 9.26 -0.98
C ALA A 581 -5.96 10.05 0.24
N GLY A 582 -6.14 11.35 0.09
CA GLY A 582 -6.48 12.28 1.16
C GLY A 582 -5.28 12.76 1.99
N THR A 583 -4.08 12.21 1.82
CA THR A 583 -2.93 12.57 2.67
C THR A 583 -1.94 13.53 2.01
N GLY A 584 -2.31 14.23 0.93
CA GLY A 584 -1.37 15.00 0.10
C GLY A 584 -0.49 15.99 0.87
N ALA A 585 -1.10 16.80 1.76
CA ALA A 585 -0.36 17.75 2.60
C ALA A 585 0.55 17.04 3.61
N TYR A 586 0.08 15.92 4.18
CA TYR A 586 0.85 15.12 5.13
C TYR A 586 2.03 14.40 4.46
N ALA A 587 1.84 13.83 3.27
CA ALA A 587 2.90 13.21 2.48
C ALA A 587 3.99 14.22 2.10
N ALA A 588 3.60 15.41 1.63
CA ALA A 588 4.51 16.52 1.36
C ALA A 588 5.32 16.91 2.61
N ALA A 589 4.65 17.11 3.75
CA ALA A 589 5.30 17.49 5.01
C ALA A 589 6.36 16.47 5.47
N ASN A 590 6.10 15.17 5.27
CA ASN A 590 7.04 14.09 5.62
C ASN A 590 8.19 13.97 4.61
N ALA A 591 7.94 14.19 3.32
CA ALA A 591 9.00 14.19 2.30
C ALA A 591 10.04 15.30 2.54
N ALA A 592 9.62 16.43 3.10
CA ALA A 592 10.51 17.49 3.55
C ALA A 592 11.48 17.02 4.64
N LEU A 593 11.02 16.18 5.57
CA LEU A 593 11.87 15.59 6.61
C LEU A 593 12.93 14.69 5.98
N ASP A 594 12.52 13.87 5.01
CA ASP A 594 13.43 12.97 4.31
C ASP A 594 14.51 13.74 3.53
N ALA A 595 14.13 14.84 2.86
CA ALA A 595 15.06 15.74 2.18
C ALA A 595 16.00 16.45 3.15
N LEU A 596 15.49 16.98 4.27
CA LEU A 596 16.31 17.61 5.29
C LEU A 596 17.33 16.65 5.90
N ALA A 597 16.98 15.37 6.09
CA ALA A 597 17.94 14.38 6.58
C ALA A 597 19.07 14.11 5.58
N ARG A 598 18.80 14.12 4.26
CA ARG A 598 19.86 14.04 3.24
C ARG A 598 20.70 15.31 3.21
N TRP A 599 20.07 16.48 3.26
CA TRP A 599 20.76 17.76 3.29
C TRP A 599 21.72 17.88 4.49
N ARG A 600 21.28 17.49 5.70
CA ARG A 600 22.14 17.44 6.89
C ARG A 600 23.33 16.50 6.70
N ARG A 601 23.12 15.31 6.15
CA ARG A 601 24.21 14.36 5.89
C ARG A 601 25.20 14.87 4.86
N HIS A 602 24.76 15.61 3.84
CA HIS A 602 25.67 16.29 2.90
C HIS A 602 26.55 17.37 3.56
N GLN A 603 26.19 17.84 4.77
CA GLN A 603 26.99 18.74 5.59
C GLN A 603 27.77 18.01 6.70
N ASP A 604 27.86 16.68 6.62
CA ASP A 604 28.46 15.82 7.67
C ASP A 604 27.80 15.99 9.05
N LEU A 605 26.52 16.41 9.08
CA LEU A 605 25.73 16.51 10.30
C LEU A 605 24.88 15.24 10.48
N PRO A 606 24.71 14.76 11.73
CA PRO A 606 23.89 13.58 11.99
C PRO A 606 22.45 13.85 11.56
N ALA A 607 21.84 12.88 10.89
CA ALA A 607 20.41 12.85 10.61
C ALA A 607 19.92 11.45 10.22
N LEU A 608 18.79 11.05 10.80
CA LEU A 608 18.07 9.82 10.48
C LEU A 608 16.60 10.16 10.25
N SER A 609 16.09 10.00 9.02
CA SER A 609 14.64 10.05 8.76
C SER A 609 14.09 8.65 8.64
N ILE A 610 13.00 8.36 9.38
CA ILE A 610 12.34 7.06 9.35
C ILE A 610 10.92 7.24 8.84
N GLN A 611 10.61 6.60 7.70
CA GLN A 611 9.29 6.59 7.10
C GLN A 611 8.41 5.52 7.75
N TRP A 612 7.79 5.86 8.88
CA TRP A 612 6.99 4.90 9.65
C TRP A 612 5.68 4.53 8.95
N GLY A 613 5.23 3.29 9.17
CA GLY A 613 3.82 2.92 9.04
C GLY A 613 3.00 3.42 10.24
N THR A 614 1.84 2.80 10.47
CA THR A 614 0.98 3.13 11.61
C THR A 614 1.54 2.59 12.93
N TRP A 615 1.22 3.22 14.06
CA TRP A 615 1.58 2.72 15.40
C TRP A 615 0.30 2.33 16.17
N GLU A 616 0.34 1.20 16.87
CA GLU A 616 -0.80 0.70 17.65
C GLU A 616 -1.08 1.58 18.88
N GLY A 617 -2.35 1.92 19.09
CA GLY A 617 -2.83 2.57 20.32
C GLY A 617 -2.15 3.89 20.67
N SER A 618 -1.47 4.56 19.73
CA SER A 618 -0.66 5.75 19.99
C SER A 618 -0.64 6.71 18.81
N GLY A 619 -0.56 8.02 19.09
CA GLY A 619 -0.38 9.04 18.06
C GLY A 619 -1.64 9.29 17.22
N MET A 620 -1.45 9.61 15.94
CA MET A 620 -2.51 10.06 15.02
C MET A 620 -3.53 8.95 14.71
N THR A 621 -3.12 7.69 14.72
CA THR A 621 -3.98 6.51 14.50
C THR A 621 -4.98 6.31 15.64
N ALA A 622 -4.55 6.50 16.89
CA ALA A 622 -5.45 6.46 18.04
C ALA A 622 -6.43 7.66 18.07
N ALA A 623 -6.04 8.80 17.51
CA ALA A 623 -6.87 10.00 17.46
C ALA A 623 -7.87 10.00 16.28
N ALA A 624 -7.58 9.27 15.20
CA ALA A 624 -8.38 9.24 13.98
C ALA A 624 -9.52 8.20 13.98
N GLY A 625 -9.61 7.37 15.02
CA GLY A 625 -10.65 6.34 15.16
C GLY A 625 -10.38 5.05 14.38
N GLU A 626 -11.20 4.02 14.62
CA GLU A 626 -11.04 2.67 14.07
C GLU A 626 -11.14 2.61 12.53
N GLU A 627 -11.89 3.53 11.93
CA GLU A 627 -12.16 3.55 10.48
C GLU A 627 -10.92 3.92 9.65
N LEU A 628 -10.17 4.96 10.05
CA LEU A 628 -8.91 5.31 9.37
C LEU A 628 -7.87 4.20 9.58
N ALA A 629 -7.78 3.62 10.78
CA ALA A 629 -6.89 2.50 11.03
C ALA A 629 -7.21 1.29 10.12
N ALA A 630 -8.49 1.00 9.91
CA ALA A 630 -8.94 -0.05 8.99
C ALA A 630 -8.59 0.25 7.53
N GLN A 631 -8.68 1.51 7.08
CA GLN A 631 -8.26 1.91 5.73
C GLN A 631 -6.77 1.63 5.48
N TRP A 632 -5.90 1.98 6.43
CA TRP A 632 -4.46 1.72 6.29
C TRP A 632 -4.15 0.21 6.26
N GLN A 633 -4.82 -0.57 7.10
CA GLN A 633 -4.70 -2.04 7.09
C GLN A 633 -5.20 -2.65 5.78
N ALA A 634 -6.29 -2.14 5.21
CA ALA A 634 -6.80 -2.56 3.90
C ALA A 634 -5.80 -2.29 2.76
N HIS A 635 -4.92 -1.30 2.92
CA HIS A 635 -3.79 -1.02 2.02
C HIS A 635 -2.51 -1.81 2.35
N GLY A 636 -2.59 -2.81 3.24
CA GLY A 636 -1.46 -3.65 3.61
C GLY A 636 -0.48 -3.02 4.61
N LEU A 637 -0.83 -1.87 5.20
CA LEU A 637 -0.03 -1.19 6.21
C LEU A 637 -0.47 -1.61 7.61
N MET A 638 0.14 -2.69 8.10
CA MET A 638 -0.10 -3.19 9.46
C MET A 638 0.55 -2.28 10.51
N PRO A 639 -0.09 -2.07 11.67
CA PRO A 639 0.44 -1.19 12.69
C PRO A 639 1.60 -1.84 13.44
N PHE A 640 2.59 -1.02 13.79
CA PHE A 640 3.68 -1.40 14.67
C PHE A 640 3.23 -1.31 16.13
N SER A 641 3.47 -2.37 16.90
CA SER A 641 3.44 -2.24 18.34
C SER A 641 4.54 -1.26 18.79
N PRO A 642 4.34 -0.49 19.88
CA PRO A 642 5.36 0.45 20.35
C PRO A 642 6.71 -0.20 20.64
N THR A 643 6.72 -1.44 21.12
CA THR A 643 7.95 -2.20 21.40
C THR A 643 8.70 -2.55 20.11
N THR A 644 8.01 -3.01 19.07
CA THR A 644 8.63 -3.29 17.76
C THR A 644 9.13 -2.00 17.11
N GLY A 645 8.35 -0.92 17.16
CA GLY A 645 8.77 0.38 16.62
C GLY A 645 10.03 0.93 17.30
N LEU A 646 10.13 0.85 18.63
CA LEU A 646 11.34 1.27 19.37
C LEU A 646 12.55 0.38 19.09
N ALA A 647 12.36 -0.93 18.92
CA ALA A 647 13.44 -1.84 18.52
C ALA A 647 13.95 -1.50 17.11
N ALA A 648 13.05 -1.17 16.18
CA ALA A 648 13.40 -0.73 14.83
C ALA A 648 14.13 0.62 14.84
N LEU A 649 13.69 1.59 15.64
CA LEU A 649 14.36 2.88 15.84
C LEU A 649 15.81 2.68 16.27
N GLU A 650 16.04 1.84 17.27
CA GLU A 650 17.38 1.59 17.79
C GLU A 650 18.28 0.86 16.79
N ALA A 651 17.73 -0.12 16.07
CA ALA A 651 18.45 -0.77 14.99
C ALA A 651 18.86 0.28 13.94
N LEU A 652 17.95 1.13 13.48
CA LEU A 652 18.24 2.15 12.46
C LEU A 652 19.26 3.21 12.94
N LEU A 653 19.28 3.55 14.23
CA LEU A 653 20.33 4.38 14.83
C LEU A 653 21.72 3.73 14.81
N SER A 654 21.78 2.40 14.62
CA SER A 654 23.03 1.64 14.48
C SER A 654 23.48 1.46 13.03
N ALA A 655 22.59 1.74 12.07
CA ALA A 655 22.87 1.46 10.67
C ALA A 655 24.04 2.34 10.19
N PRO A 656 24.97 1.80 9.38
CA PRO A 656 25.95 2.64 8.70
C PRO A 656 25.23 3.67 7.83
N GLU A 657 25.74 4.90 7.85
CA GLU A 657 25.13 6.09 7.23
C GLU A 657 24.96 6.04 5.71
#